data_AF-A0A951Q760-F1
#
_entry.id   AF-A0A951Q760-F1
#
_cell.length_a   1.000
_cell.length_b   1.000
_cell.length_c   1.000
_cell.angle_alpha   90.00
_cell.angle_beta   90.00
_cell.angle_gamma   90.00
#
_symmetry.space_group_name_H-M   'P 1'
#
loop_
_entity.id
_entity.type
_entity.pdbx_description
1 polymer ?
#
loop_
_entity_poly.entity_id
_entity_poly.type
_entity_poly.pdbx_seq_one_letter_code
_entity_poly.pdbx_strand_id
1 'polypeptide(L)'
;MFQQAYQFAQAFRVSIPEHERLSAAAAAWSVGAARQDELEDKQSDKSPIQKKTPNFVFAAFSDEIISRLEQLQFTDLRVGTLGSEANQFKGQQWNQEQKYAVQIRASDHPPGHDRHGLRLVFVAGSDGKYKEFAALEPRTAHLPIDTKAIANILRGETSTAKAIVEVPGREPVEFTIREIKKFAHADKAFHSEPVTLSIGKVPVPTGVVKIKLDGKVLGELDPDSIKQLQAVNYIKDGNPLNLKLTTISDKYNAFAIASSPNGNLIKIDKTNSYDYQGQRFNDQEYRRLTLDVPQSQIKDAVFLDGEPLGVLFFNKDKEALKNLGVLQFGKLTPLQVTLQSNFNTIMVVKVDPDTIEYPETWVKDTQVFGQQTVNEEQHRAIEKTAAILYKIKERPTILFATPEDKLLGLTQLAVDNHKVETVTKWLNEKNIAIAQLLREDVPLETKKGLAVFNLANSSIPEPVFEAMTQKFGKVIESQEQYQEKVRSLPDRPKHLKPPQSVVSTLSSQASAQTPQPQQQNKAAPSQQTQPITIEDLRAWWRTANNLGKPEPYKQRIAQIANEFKATGQLSPQAMEAMQKDTVNRIAQIAHKIVSTLGQHQTDGSTLVQGKIYDVSFHPERKDWAIAHSKGDVILDVQAGRVQINKLTPEILHSFESANSKLDEVLESKKQKAQLQR
;
A
#
# COMPACT_ATOMS: atom_id res chain seq x y z
N MET A 1 12.67 0.91 23.01
CA MET A 1 12.48 2.20 22.31
C MET A 1 11.31 2.17 21.33
N PHE A 2 11.33 1.40 20.23
CA PHE A 2 10.19 1.37 19.28
C PHE A 2 8.88 0.85 19.86
N GLN A 3 8.93 -0.18 20.72
CA GLN A 3 7.74 -0.71 21.39
C GLN A 3 7.05 0.35 22.26
N GLN A 4 7.81 1.19 22.95
CA GLN A 4 7.27 2.30 23.75
C GLN A 4 6.63 3.37 22.85
N ALA A 5 7.22 3.66 21.68
CA ALA A 5 6.63 4.58 20.71
C ALA A 5 5.30 4.06 20.15
N TYR A 6 5.20 2.77 19.84
CA TYR A 6 3.94 2.14 19.41
C TYR A 6 2.90 2.11 20.53
N GLN A 7 3.31 1.81 21.78
CA GLN A 7 2.40 1.87 22.93
C GLN A 7 1.86 3.28 23.15
N PHE A 8 2.70 4.30 22.99
CA PHE A 8 2.28 5.69 23.09
C PHE A 8 1.30 6.06 21.96
N ALA A 9 1.60 5.70 20.71
CA ALA A 9 0.70 5.92 19.58
C ALA A 9 -0.66 5.24 19.78
N GLN A 10 -0.66 3.99 20.27
CA GLN A 10 -1.87 3.25 20.59
C GLN A 10 -2.66 3.89 21.74
N ALA A 11 -2.00 4.30 22.81
CA ALA A 11 -2.64 4.98 23.94
C ALA A 11 -3.30 6.29 23.51
N PHE A 12 -2.60 7.07 22.68
CA PHE A 12 -3.15 8.29 22.08
C PHE A 12 -4.39 7.99 21.23
N ARG A 13 -4.33 6.97 20.36
CA ARG A 13 -5.48 6.54 19.55
C ARG A 13 -6.68 6.16 20.41
N VAL A 14 -6.45 5.36 21.46
CA VAL A 14 -7.50 4.86 22.37
C VAL A 14 -8.11 5.98 23.21
N SER A 15 -7.37 7.06 23.50
CA SER A 15 -7.93 8.23 24.19
C SER A 15 -8.94 9.04 23.36
N ILE A 16 -9.04 8.77 22.06
CA ILE A 16 -9.96 9.49 21.16
C ILE A 16 -11.22 8.63 20.95
N PRO A 17 -12.43 9.20 21.16
CA PRO A 17 -13.68 8.52 20.87
C PRO A 17 -13.74 8.02 19.43
N GLU A 18 -14.27 6.81 19.22
CA GLU A 18 -14.22 6.14 17.92
C GLU A 18 -14.79 6.96 16.76
N HIS A 19 -15.91 7.66 16.98
CA HIS A 19 -16.55 8.51 15.98
C HIS A 19 -15.74 9.78 15.63
N GLU A 20 -14.76 10.16 16.46
CA GLU A 20 -13.89 11.32 16.23
C GLU A 20 -12.54 10.93 15.62
N ARG A 21 -12.17 9.64 15.63
CA ARG A 21 -10.83 9.17 15.23
C ARG A 21 -10.47 9.53 13.80
N LEU A 22 -11.42 9.51 12.88
CA LEU A 22 -11.18 9.82 11.47
C LEU A 22 -10.90 11.31 11.26
N SER A 23 -11.59 12.18 12.01
CA SER A 23 -11.29 13.63 12.05
C SER A 23 -9.95 13.90 12.73
N ALA A 24 -9.64 13.19 13.82
CA ALA A 24 -8.37 13.29 14.52
C ALA A 24 -7.18 12.80 13.66
N ALA A 25 -7.37 11.74 12.87
CA ALA A 25 -6.40 11.24 11.91
C ALA A 25 -6.11 12.27 10.81
N ALA A 26 -7.16 12.89 10.25
CA ALA A 26 -7.03 13.95 9.26
C ALA A 26 -6.29 15.18 9.83
N ALA A 27 -6.60 15.59 11.05
CA ALA A 27 -5.90 16.66 11.75
C ALA A 27 -4.42 16.30 12.01
N ALA A 28 -4.15 15.10 12.51
CA ALA A 28 -2.80 14.61 12.75
C ALA A 28 -1.98 14.54 11.44
N TRP A 29 -2.61 14.13 10.34
CA TRP A 29 -2.01 14.15 9.01
C TRP A 29 -1.69 15.57 8.55
N SER A 30 -2.64 16.50 8.64
CA SER A 30 -2.43 17.91 8.30
C SER A 30 -1.24 18.51 9.04
N VAL A 31 -1.07 18.17 10.32
CA VAL A 31 0.05 18.65 11.15
C VAL A 31 1.38 17.92 10.82
N GLY A 32 1.32 16.61 10.63
CA GLY A 32 2.48 15.73 10.50
C GLY A 32 3.05 15.60 9.08
N ALA A 33 2.25 15.91 8.05
CA ALA A 33 2.60 15.74 6.64
C ALA A 33 2.75 17.06 5.86
N ALA A 34 2.33 18.21 6.41
CA ALA A 34 2.55 19.52 5.80
C ALA A 34 4.05 19.83 5.65
N ARG A 35 4.46 20.35 4.50
CA ARG A 35 5.86 20.76 4.29
C ARG A 35 6.14 22.05 5.08
N GLN A 36 7.36 22.18 5.60
CA GLN A 36 7.72 23.29 6.48
C GLN A 36 7.74 24.65 5.74
N ASP A 37 7.96 24.66 4.41
CA ASP A 37 7.87 25.84 3.54
C ASP A 37 6.45 26.35 3.29
N GLU A 38 5.42 25.54 3.59
CA GLU A 38 4.01 25.95 3.52
C GLU A 38 3.49 26.53 4.84
N LEU A 39 4.26 26.40 5.92
CA LEU A 39 3.86 26.76 7.28
C LEU A 39 4.66 27.92 7.89
N GLU A 40 5.77 28.34 7.26
CA GLU A 40 6.66 29.40 7.73
C GLU A 40 6.80 30.48 6.65
N ASP A 41 6.52 31.74 7.02
CA ASP A 41 6.87 32.90 6.20
C ASP A 41 8.38 32.89 5.92
N LYS A 42 8.78 33.26 4.70
CA LYS A 42 10.17 33.30 4.21
C LYS A 42 11.06 34.34 4.92
N GLN A 43 11.08 34.38 6.24
CA GLN A 43 11.85 35.35 7.02
C GLN A 43 13.19 34.83 7.57
N SER A 44 13.56 33.57 7.34
CA SER A 44 14.94 33.13 7.62
C SER A 44 15.54 32.27 6.51
N ASP A 45 16.28 32.89 5.61
CA ASP A 45 17.04 32.28 4.51
C ASP A 45 18.21 31.35 4.96
N LYS A 46 18.26 30.87 6.21
CA LYS A 46 19.45 30.16 6.74
C LYS A 46 19.19 28.90 7.57
N SER A 47 17.94 28.46 7.74
CA SER A 47 17.64 27.21 8.47
C SER A 47 17.51 26.05 7.46
N PRO A 48 18.22 24.92 7.63
CA PRO A 48 17.99 23.74 6.79
C PRO A 48 16.56 23.25 6.98
N ILE A 49 15.80 23.17 5.88
CA ILE A 49 14.41 22.70 5.84
C ILE A 49 14.35 21.28 6.45
N GLN A 50 13.79 21.14 7.65
CA GLN A 50 13.56 19.83 8.26
C GLN A 50 12.33 19.19 7.58
N LYS A 51 12.55 18.04 6.92
CA LYS A 51 11.44 17.26 6.36
C LYS A 51 10.65 16.62 7.49
N LYS A 52 9.42 17.11 7.74
CA LYS A 52 8.46 16.42 8.62
C LYS A 52 8.17 15.04 8.05
N THR A 53 8.22 14.02 8.90
CA THR A 53 7.86 12.65 8.56
C THR A 53 6.63 12.23 9.36
N PRO A 54 5.51 11.85 8.73
CA PRO A 54 4.25 11.57 9.41
C PRO A 54 4.22 10.18 10.09
N ASN A 55 5.36 9.68 10.57
CA ASN A 55 5.50 8.33 11.13
C ASN A 55 4.57 8.09 12.33
N PHE A 56 4.35 9.11 13.17
CA PHE A 56 3.40 9.03 14.27
C PHE A 56 1.97 8.85 13.76
N VAL A 57 1.58 9.57 12.71
CA VAL A 57 0.22 9.51 12.15
C VAL A 57 -0.07 8.10 11.64
N PHE A 58 0.88 7.50 10.92
CA PHE A 58 0.80 6.11 10.48
C PHE A 58 0.76 5.10 11.63
N ALA A 59 1.44 5.37 12.73
CA ALA A 59 1.45 4.49 13.89
C ALA A 59 0.17 4.61 14.76
N ALA A 60 -0.40 5.81 14.86
CA ALA A 60 -1.55 6.10 15.72
C ALA A 60 -2.90 5.97 15.00
N PHE A 61 -2.96 6.09 13.68
CA PHE A 61 -4.21 6.12 12.92
C PHE A 61 -4.17 5.24 11.67
N SER A 62 -3.54 4.07 11.78
CA SER A 62 -3.40 3.15 10.64
C SER A 62 -4.74 2.82 10.00
N ASP A 63 -5.75 2.52 10.81
CA ASP A 63 -7.05 2.05 10.34
C ASP A 63 -7.82 3.17 9.63
N GLU A 64 -7.77 4.39 10.18
CA GLU A 64 -8.41 5.56 9.59
C GLU A 64 -7.72 5.96 8.28
N ILE A 65 -6.38 5.88 8.22
CA ILE A 65 -5.64 6.12 6.98
C ILE A 65 -6.00 5.06 5.94
N ILE A 66 -6.02 3.78 6.31
CA ILE A 66 -6.38 2.67 5.41
C ILE A 66 -7.82 2.85 4.89
N SER A 67 -8.76 3.23 5.75
CA SER A 67 -10.15 3.51 5.34
C SER A 67 -10.25 4.64 4.30
N ARG A 68 -9.31 5.59 4.34
CA ARG A 68 -9.19 6.67 3.34
C ARG A 68 -8.41 6.26 2.12
N LEU A 69 -7.59 5.20 2.15
CA LEU A 69 -6.89 4.70 0.95
C LEU A 69 -7.87 4.23 -0.13
N GLU A 70 -9.05 3.73 0.26
CA GLU A 70 -10.13 3.39 -0.68
C GLU A 70 -10.68 4.63 -1.42
N GLN A 71 -10.58 5.82 -0.80
CA GLN A 71 -10.99 7.10 -1.37
C GLN A 71 -9.83 7.89 -2.00
N LEU A 72 -8.58 7.65 -1.55
CA LEU A 72 -7.33 8.18 -2.11
C LEU A 72 -6.91 7.36 -3.33
N GLN A 73 -7.83 7.14 -4.25
CA GLN A 73 -7.47 6.65 -5.55
C GLN A 73 -6.83 7.83 -6.30
N PHE A 74 -5.64 7.63 -6.86
CA PHE A 74 -4.91 8.60 -7.68
C PHE A 74 -5.64 8.82 -9.02
N THR A 75 -6.86 9.35 -8.93
CA THR A 75 -7.84 9.42 -10.01
C THR A 75 -7.79 10.78 -10.66
N ASP A 76 -7.71 11.86 -9.90
CA ASP A 76 -7.65 13.20 -10.45
C ASP A 76 -6.20 13.67 -10.62
N LEU A 77 -5.69 13.58 -11.85
CA LEU A 77 -4.34 14.03 -12.20
C LEU A 77 -4.40 15.42 -12.87
N ARG A 78 -3.86 16.45 -12.24
CA ARG A 78 -3.77 17.79 -12.83
C ARG A 78 -2.63 17.87 -13.82
N VAL A 79 -2.93 18.36 -15.02
CA VAL A 79 -1.97 18.55 -16.10
C VAL A 79 -1.92 20.00 -16.58
N GLY A 80 -0.71 20.48 -16.85
CA GLY A 80 -0.42 21.82 -17.35
C GLY A 80 0.35 21.80 -18.68
N THR A 81 1.01 22.92 -19.01
CA THR A 81 1.78 23.13 -20.26
C THR A 81 0.97 22.92 -21.55
N LEU A 82 -0.35 23.08 -21.51
CA LEU A 82 -1.27 22.83 -22.63
C LEU A 82 -1.00 23.69 -23.87
N GLY A 83 -0.37 24.85 -23.70
CA GLY A 83 0.02 25.75 -24.79
C GLY A 83 1.32 25.38 -25.52
N SER A 84 2.11 24.46 -24.97
CA SER A 84 3.40 24.03 -25.55
C SER A 84 3.21 23.46 -26.96
N GLU A 85 4.18 23.70 -27.84
CA GLU A 85 4.16 23.19 -29.21
C GLU A 85 4.28 21.66 -29.28
N ALA A 86 4.86 21.04 -28.25
CA ALA A 86 4.93 19.59 -28.10
C ALA A 86 3.57 18.95 -27.75
N ASN A 87 2.54 19.74 -27.42
CA ASN A 87 1.18 19.22 -27.21
C ASN A 87 0.55 18.81 -28.55
N GLN A 88 0.45 17.51 -28.81
CA GLN A 88 -0.12 16.98 -30.05
C GLN A 88 -1.66 17.07 -30.10
N PHE A 89 -2.29 17.52 -29.01
CA PHE A 89 -3.73 17.75 -28.87
C PHE A 89 -4.06 19.25 -28.69
N LYS A 90 -3.13 20.14 -29.07
CA LYS A 90 -3.32 21.59 -28.95
C LYS A 90 -4.57 22.03 -29.72
N GLY A 91 -5.50 22.68 -29.01
CA GLY A 91 -6.77 23.15 -29.57
C GLY A 91 -7.87 22.09 -29.69
N GLN A 92 -7.61 20.82 -29.32
CA GLN A 92 -8.63 19.78 -29.33
C GLN A 92 -9.72 20.05 -28.29
N GLN A 93 -10.98 19.89 -28.70
CA GLN A 93 -12.11 19.85 -27.77
C GLN A 93 -12.30 18.43 -27.26
N TRP A 94 -12.25 18.26 -25.95
CA TRP A 94 -12.42 16.98 -25.28
C TRP A 94 -13.90 16.77 -24.93
N ASN A 95 -14.43 15.59 -25.25
CA ASN A 95 -15.71 15.16 -24.70
C ASN A 95 -15.47 14.65 -23.27
N GLN A 96 -16.08 15.32 -22.30
CA GLN A 96 -15.86 15.05 -20.87
C GLN A 96 -16.37 13.67 -20.44
N GLU A 97 -17.32 13.10 -21.18
CA GLU A 97 -17.85 11.75 -20.91
C GLU A 97 -17.07 10.66 -21.65
N GLN A 98 -16.32 11.02 -22.69
CA GLN A 98 -15.54 10.07 -23.45
C GLN A 98 -14.34 9.58 -22.63
N LYS A 99 -14.14 8.26 -22.66
CA LYS A 99 -13.02 7.57 -22.05
C LYS A 99 -11.86 7.45 -23.05
N TYR A 100 -10.65 7.75 -22.60
CA TYR A 100 -9.43 7.71 -23.39
C TYR A 100 -8.40 6.82 -22.70
N ALA A 101 -7.65 6.03 -23.47
CA ALA A 101 -6.51 5.32 -22.92
C ALA A 101 -5.35 6.32 -22.73
N VAL A 102 -4.77 6.32 -21.53
CA VAL A 102 -3.69 7.22 -21.13
C VAL A 102 -2.49 6.43 -20.62
N GLN A 103 -1.30 7.01 -20.78
CA GLN A 103 -0.07 6.49 -20.23
C GLN A 103 0.76 7.62 -19.63
N ILE A 104 1.32 7.39 -18.44
CA ILE A 104 2.28 8.33 -17.84
C ILE A 104 3.68 7.95 -18.29
N ARG A 105 4.44 8.89 -18.84
CA ARG A 105 5.84 8.67 -19.24
C ARG A 105 6.72 9.78 -18.71
N ALA A 106 8.03 9.53 -18.68
CA ALA A 106 8.99 10.59 -18.52
C ALA A 106 9.16 11.37 -19.83
N SER A 107 9.41 12.67 -19.72
CA SER A 107 9.81 13.48 -20.85
C SER A 107 11.16 13.03 -21.40
N ASP A 108 11.23 12.90 -22.72
CA ASP A 108 12.42 12.68 -23.53
C ASP A 108 12.97 13.99 -24.13
N HIS A 109 12.36 15.15 -23.81
CA HIS A 109 12.79 16.45 -24.30
C HIS A 109 14.19 16.82 -23.78
N PRO A 110 15.04 17.48 -24.59
CA PRO A 110 16.39 17.87 -24.19
C PRO A 110 16.39 19.00 -23.14
N PRO A 111 17.49 19.17 -22.38
CA PRO A 111 17.68 20.32 -21.50
C PRO A 111 17.43 21.65 -22.23
N GLY A 112 16.66 22.55 -21.60
CA GLY A 112 16.25 23.84 -22.18
C GLY A 112 14.83 23.86 -22.74
N HIS A 113 14.21 22.70 -22.95
CA HIS A 113 12.79 22.60 -23.27
C HIS A 113 11.91 22.78 -22.02
N ASP A 114 10.74 23.40 -22.15
CA ASP A 114 9.82 23.70 -21.03
C ASP A 114 9.30 22.44 -20.31
N ARG A 115 9.27 21.32 -21.03
CA ARG A 115 8.86 19.99 -20.54
C ARG A 115 10.00 19.07 -20.11
N HIS A 116 11.27 19.51 -20.21
CA HIS A 116 12.41 18.69 -19.83
C HIS A 116 12.34 18.24 -18.36
N GLY A 117 12.61 16.96 -18.10
CA GLY A 117 12.65 16.42 -16.74
C GLY A 117 11.29 16.32 -16.05
N LEU A 118 10.17 16.43 -16.80
CA LEU A 118 8.82 16.33 -16.26
C LEU A 118 8.20 14.96 -16.55
N ARG A 119 7.21 14.59 -15.73
CA ARG A 119 6.29 13.49 -16.04
C ARG A 119 5.20 14.02 -16.97
N LEU A 120 4.92 13.28 -18.03
CA LEU A 120 3.98 13.65 -19.08
C LEU A 120 2.86 12.63 -19.16
N VAL A 121 1.65 13.09 -19.43
CA VAL A 121 0.52 12.25 -19.82
C VAL A 121 0.50 12.14 -21.33
N PHE A 122 0.41 10.91 -21.81
CA PHE A 122 0.19 10.56 -23.21
C PHE A 122 -1.21 9.99 -23.37
N VAL A 123 -1.87 10.31 -24.48
CA VAL A 123 -3.23 9.83 -24.80
C VAL A 123 -3.19 9.03 -26.08
N ALA A 124 -3.85 7.87 -26.12
CA ALA A 124 -3.96 7.07 -27.32
C ALA A 124 -4.86 7.78 -28.35
N GLY A 125 -4.34 7.99 -29.56
CA GLY A 125 -5.12 8.45 -30.71
C GLY A 125 -6.01 7.36 -31.27
N SER A 126 -6.84 7.72 -32.26
CA SER A 126 -7.70 6.77 -32.99
C SER A 126 -6.93 5.68 -33.73
N ASP A 127 -5.63 5.88 -33.96
CA ASP A 127 -4.67 4.94 -34.54
C ASP A 127 -4.06 3.98 -33.50
N GLY A 128 -4.49 4.06 -32.24
CA GLY A 128 -3.95 3.27 -31.12
C GLY A 128 -2.57 3.73 -30.66
N LYS A 129 -1.97 4.76 -31.28
CA LYS A 129 -0.66 5.28 -30.89
C LYS A 129 -0.81 6.34 -29.81
N TYR A 130 0.03 6.23 -28.79
CA TYR A 130 0.12 7.22 -27.72
C TYR A 130 0.82 8.48 -28.20
N LYS A 131 0.14 9.61 -28.05
CA LYS A 131 0.61 10.95 -28.41
C LYS A 131 0.77 11.81 -27.16
N GLU A 132 1.72 12.72 -27.18
CA GLU A 132 2.02 13.58 -26.03
C GLU A 132 0.90 14.61 -25.83
N PHE A 133 0.37 14.68 -24.62
CA PHE A 133 -0.67 15.64 -24.26
C PHE A 133 -0.09 16.78 -23.40
N ALA A 134 0.23 16.50 -22.15
CA ALA A 134 0.46 17.55 -21.15
C ALA A 134 1.36 17.08 -20.01
N ALA A 135 2.04 18.02 -19.36
CA ALA A 135 2.88 17.70 -18.19
C ALA A 135 2.03 17.58 -16.92
N LEU A 136 2.30 16.58 -16.08
CA LEU A 136 1.71 16.52 -14.74
C LEU A 136 2.18 17.70 -13.91
N GLU A 137 1.27 18.33 -13.18
CA GLU A 137 1.64 19.36 -12.24
C GLU A 137 2.50 18.76 -11.09
N PRO A 138 3.51 19.48 -10.58
CA PRO A 138 4.38 18.96 -9.52
C PRO A 138 3.65 18.52 -8.25
N ARG A 139 2.47 19.09 -7.99
CA ARG A 139 1.66 18.85 -6.79
C ARG A 139 0.52 17.85 -6.99
N THR A 140 0.31 17.37 -8.20
CA THR A 140 -0.71 16.36 -8.42
C THR A 140 -0.26 15.00 -7.89
N ALA A 141 -1.22 14.12 -7.63
CA ALA A 141 -1.01 12.69 -7.49
C ALA A 141 -0.10 12.14 -8.60
N HIS A 142 0.90 11.31 -8.26
CA HIS A 142 1.82 10.72 -9.25
C HIS A 142 1.69 9.19 -9.25
N LEU A 143 1.21 8.62 -10.36
CA LEU A 143 1.34 7.18 -10.62
C LEU A 143 2.74 6.88 -11.19
N PRO A 144 3.30 5.67 -11.01
CA PRO A 144 4.61 5.30 -11.57
C PRO A 144 4.73 5.59 -13.06
N ILE A 145 5.96 5.89 -13.51
CA ILE A 145 6.26 6.01 -14.95
C ILE A 145 5.91 4.68 -15.64
N ASP A 146 5.38 4.77 -16.85
CA ASP A 146 4.82 3.69 -17.67
C ASP A 146 3.46 3.11 -17.21
N THR A 147 2.84 3.67 -16.16
CA THR A 147 1.46 3.32 -15.80
C THR A 147 0.51 3.64 -16.94
N LYS A 148 -0.37 2.69 -17.29
CA LYS A 148 -1.48 2.89 -18.24
C LYS A 148 -2.80 2.85 -17.50
N ALA A 149 -3.79 3.57 -18.03
CA ALA A 149 -5.16 3.51 -17.52
C ALA A 149 -6.16 4.01 -18.57
N ILE A 150 -7.44 3.90 -18.27
CA ILE A 150 -8.51 4.61 -18.96
C ILE A 150 -8.87 5.86 -18.15
N ALA A 151 -9.09 6.99 -18.80
CA ALA A 151 -9.39 8.26 -18.15
C ALA A 151 -10.35 9.15 -18.95
N ASN A 152 -11.07 10.01 -18.24
CA ASN A 152 -11.76 11.16 -18.83
C ASN A 152 -10.84 12.39 -18.77
N ILE A 153 -10.90 13.24 -19.79
CA ILE A 153 -10.14 14.50 -19.82
C ILE A 153 -11.12 15.64 -19.58
N LEU A 154 -11.06 16.19 -18.37
CA LEU A 154 -11.93 17.22 -17.85
C LEU A 154 -11.21 18.57 -17.87
N ARG A 155 -11.97 19.65 -17.96
CA ARG A 155 -11.42 21.00 -17.82
C ARG A 155 -11.03 21.26 -16.36
N GLY A 156 -9.94 21.97 -16.14
CA GLY A 156 -9.51 22.35 -14.79
C GLY A 156 -10.35 23.47 -14.19
N GLU A 157 -10.14 23.74 -12.90
CA GLU A 157 -10.76 24.88 -12.22
C GLU A 157 -10.31 26.21 -12.83
N THR A 158 -11.21 27.18 -12.91
CA THR A 158 -10.91 28.50 -13.48
C THR A 158 -10.79 29.57 -12.41
N SER A 159 -9.83 30.47 -12.55
CA SER A 159 -9.64 31.63 -11.65
C SER A 159 -9.85 32.98 -12.33
N THR A 160 -10.06 32.94 -13.65
CA THR A 160 -10.31 34.10 -14.50
C THR A 160 -11.30 33.75 -15.60
N ALA A 161 -11.98 34.75 -16.15
CA ALA A 161 -12.88 34.61 -17.29
C ALA A 161 -12.64 35.73 -18.30
N LYS A 162 -12.88 35.44 -19.56
CA LYS A 162 -12.88 36.40 -20.67
C LYS A 162 -14.33 36.78 -20.98
N ALA A 163 -14.59 38.08 -21.08
CA ALA A 163 -15.86 38.62 -21.51
C ALA A 163 -15.68 39.35 -22.84
N ILE A 164 -16.59 39.11 -23.78
CA ILE A 164 -16.58 39.70 -25.12
C ILE A 164 -17.84 40.53 -25.29
N VAL A 165 -17.66 41.79 -25.67
CA VAL A 165 -18.72 42.73 -25.99
C VAL A 165 -18.76 42.92 -27.49
N GLU A 166 -19.91 42.65 -28.10
CA GLU A 166 -20.17 43.03 -29.48
C GLU A 166 -20.88 44.37 -29.51
N VAL A 167 -20.29 45.36 -30.18
CA VAL A 167 -20.88 46.67 -30.38
C VAL A 167 -21.14 46.86 -31.88
N PRO A 168 -22.39 47.11 -32.31
CA PRO A 168 -22.69 47.31 -33.73
C PRO A 168 -21.79 48.37 -34.37
N GLY A 169 -21.11 48.00 -35.46
CA GLY A 169 -20.22 48.91 -36.21
C GLY A 169 -18.87 49.19 -35.57
N ARG A 170 -18.45 48.44 -34.54
CA ARG A 170 -17.10 48.51 -33.94
C ARG A 170 -16.50 47.12 -33.79
N GLU A 171 -15.17 47.05 -33.66
CA GLU A 171 -14.50 45.81 -33.30
C GLU A 171 -14.94 45.31 -31.91
N PRO A 172 -15.05 43.98 -31.70
CA PRO A 172 -15.40 43.42 -30.40
C PRO A 172 -14.43 43.87 -29.31
N VAL A 173 -14.97 44.27 -28.17
CA VAL A 173 -14.17 44.62 -27.00
C VAL A 173 -14.04 43.40 -26.10
N GLU A 174 -12.81 42.94 -25.90
CA GLU A 174 -12.51 41.81 -25.03
C GLU A 174 -11.86 42.31 -23.73
N PHE A 175 -12.29 41.75 -22.59
CA PHE A 175 -11.66 42.05 -21.29
C PHE A 175 -11.60 40.83 -20.38
N THR A 176 -10.64 40.84 -19.46
CA THR A 176 -10.39 39.74 -18.51
C THR A 176 -10.86 40.08 -17.11
N ILE A 177 -11.67 39.20 -16.54
CA ILE A 177 -12.13 39.22 -15.15
C ILE A 177 -11.20 38.33 -14.32
N ARG A 178 -10.58 38.88 -13.28
CA ARG A 178 -9.65 38.15 -12.40
C ARG A 178 -10.22 37.98 -10.99
N GLU A 179 -9.55 37.12 -10.22
CA GLU A 179 -9.84 36.85 -8.81
C GLU A 179 -11.21 36.23 -8.58
N ILE A 180 -11.78 35.52 -9.56
CA ILE A 180 -13.14 34.94 -9.44
C ILE A 180 -13.28 34.05 -8.20
N LYS A 181 -12.21 33.31 -7.88
CA LYS A 181 -12.13 32.46 -6.67
C LYS A 181 -12.24 33.18 -5.33
N LYS A 182 -12.12 34.52 -5.30
CA LYS A 182 -12.24 35.31 -4.08
C LYS A 182 -13.68 35.81 -3.82
N PHE A 183 -14.61 35.53 -4.72
CA PHE A 183 -15.95 36.11 -4.70
C PHE A 183 -17.05 35.04 -4.85
N ALA A 184 -18.31 35.48 -5.01
CA ALA A 184 -19.49 34.63 -4.87
C ALA A 184 -19.61 33.49 -5.89
N HIS A 185 -18.93 33.64 -7.04
CA HIS A 185 -18.97 32.67 -8.15
C HIS A 185 -17.70 31.80 -8.23
N ALA A 186 -17.01 31.58 -7.11
CA ALA A 186 -15.71 30.89 -7.06
C ALA A 186 -15.70 29.50 -7.73
N ASP A 187 -16.81 28.76 -7.65
CA ASP A 187 -16.94 27.39 -8.16
C ASP A 187 -17.74 27.30 -9.47
N LYS A 188 -18.17 28.45 -10.03
CA LYS A 188 -18.95 28.51 -11.28
C LYS A 188 -18.02 28.63 -12.49
N ALA A 189 -18.32 27.86 -13.53
CA ALA A 189 -17.58 27.87 -14.78
C ALA A 189 -18.49 28.31 -15.95
N PHE A 190 -18.00 29.23 -16.79
CA PHE A 190 -18.78 29.87 -17.85
C PHE A 190 -18.41 29.33 -19.24
N HIS A 191 -19.42 29.10 -20.08
CA HIS A 191 -19.27 28.33 -21.33
C HIS A 191 -19.66 29.12 -22.58
N SER A 192 -19.16 30.36 -22.69
CA SER A 192 -19.50 31.27 -23.80
C SER A 192 -21.00 31.56 -23.84
N GLU A 193 -21.62 31.70 -22.66
CA GLU A 193 -23.04 32.01 -22.55
C GLU A 193 -23.27 33.53 -22.53
N PRO A 194 -24.38 34.01 -23.11
CA PRO A 194 -24.74 35.41 -23.06
C PRO A 194 -25.21 35.77 -21.65
N VAL A 195 -24.58 36.76 -21.04
CA VAL A 195 -24.90 37.23 -19.68
C VAL A 195 -24.88 38.76 -19.60
N THR A 196 -25.66 39.31 -18.67
CA THR A 196 -25.58 40.72 -18.32
C THR A 196 -24.63 40.90 -17.14
N LEU A 197 -23.47 41.50 -17.39
CA LEU A 197 -22.55 41.89 -16.32
C LEU A 197 -22.85 43.31 -15.87
N SER A 198 -22.61 43.58 -14.59
CA SER A 198 -22.66 44.94 -14.04
C SER A 198 -21.23 45.39 -13.71
N ILE A 199 -20.75 46.43 -14.39
CA ILE A 199 -19.35 46.88 -14.29
C ILE A 199 -19.30 48.28 -13.70
N GLY A 200 -18.36 48.54 -12.80
CA GLY A 200 -18.20 49.87 -12.21
C GLY A 200 -16.99 49.97 -11.30
N LYS A 201 -16.60 51.20 -10.97
CA LYS A 201 -15.59 51.49 -9.96
C LYS A 201 -16.30 51.74 -8.64
N VAL A 202 -16.53 50.66 -7.88
CA VAL A 202 -17.41 50.61 -6.70
C VAL A 202 -16.71 49.95 -5.50
N PRO A 203 -17.22 50.13 -4.27
CA PRO A 203 -16.70 49.44 -3.11
C PRO A 203 -16.93 47.93 -3.23
N VAL A 204 -15.87 47.13 -3.12
CA VAL A 204 -15.92 45.67 -3.05
C VAL A 204 -15.35 45.22 -1.70
N PRO A 205 -15.99 44.32 -0.95
CA PRO A 205 -15.43 43.76 0.28
C PRO A 205 -14.03 43.20 0.02
N THR A 206 -13.03 43.68 0.75
CA THR A 206 -11.64 43.21 0.59
C THR A 206 -11.14 42.56 1.85
N GLY A 207 -11.11 41.23 1.86
CA GLY A 207 -10.41 40.47 2.88
C GLY A 207 -11.30 39.51 3.64
N VAL A 208 -10.65 38.80 4.56
CA VAL A 208 -11.28 37.81 5.43
C VAL A 208 -11.92 38.55 6.62
N VAL A 209 -13.13 38.14 7.02
CA VAL A 209 -13.77 38.67 8.22
C VAL A 209 -12.89 38.30 9.42
N LYS A 210 -12.50 39.29 10.21
CA LYS A 210 -11.71 39.09 11.42
C LYS A 210 -12.62 39.10 12.64
N ILE A 211 -12.13 38.55 13.74
CA ILE A 211 -12.79 38.62 15.03
C ILE A 211 -11.86 39.28 16.05
N LYS A 212 -12.41 40.20 16.84
CA LYS A 212 -11.71 40.98 17.84
C LYS A 212 -12.14 40.55 19.25
N LEU A 213 -11.16 40.48 20.14
CA LEU A 213 -11.35 40.37 21.58
C LEU A 213 -10.75 41.63 22.20
N ASP A 214 -11.48 42.31 23.09
CA ASP A 214 -11.03 43.54 23.75
C ASP A 214 -10.50 44.61 22.78
N GLY A 215 -11.14 44.73 21.62
CA GLY A 215 -10.77 45.68 20.55
C GLY A 215 -9.55 45.30 19.72
N LYS A 216 -8.85 44.21 20.07
CA LYS A 216 -7.66 43.69 19.37
C LYS A 216 -8.02 42.47 18.52
N VAL A 217 -7.31 42.25 17.42
CA VAL A 217 -7.57 41.15 16.48
C VAL A 217 -7.13 39.83 17.09
N LEU A 218 -8.09 38.94 17.31
CA LEU A 218 -7.86 37.57 17.77
C LEU A 218 -7.50 36.63 16.62
N GLY A 219 -8.16 36.75 15.48
CA GLY A 219 -7.94 35.88 14.33
C GLY A 219 -8.90 36.15 13.17
N GLU A 220 -8.86 35.29 12.17
CA GLU A 220 -9.74 35.30 11.00
C GLU A 220 -10.87 34.29 11.17
N LEU A 221 -12.10 34.63 10.76
CA LEU A 221 -13.18 33.65 10.71
C LEU A 221 -12.99 32.67 9.55
N ASP A 222 -13.18 31.40 9.86
CA ASP A 222 -13.21 30.32 8.87
C ASP A 222 -14.37 30.52 7.86
N PRO A 223 -14.19 30.17 6.57
CA PRO A 223 -15.22 30.35 5.53
C PRO A 223 -16.59 29.74 5.87
N ASP A 224 -16.63 28.57 6.53
CA ASP A 224 -17.91 27.95 6.89
C ASP A 224 -18.56 28.67 8.08
N SER A 225 -17.76 29.22 8.99
CA SER A 225 -18.26 30.09 10.06
C SER A 225 -18.86 31.39 9.51
N ILE A 226 -18.26 31.95 8.45
CA ILE A 226 -18.82 33.10 7.74
C ILE A 226 -20.17 32.73 7.12
N LYS A 227 -20.28 31.61 6.41
CA LYS A 227 -21.55 31.14 5.81
C LYS A 227 -22.65 30.96 6.87
N GLN A 228 -22.33 30.38 8.02
CA GLN A 228 -23.28 30.21 9.12
C GLN A 228 -23.81 31.56 9.63
N LEU A 229 -22.93 32.54 9.84
CA LEU A 229 -23.32 33.88 10.27
C LEU A 229 -24.05 34.66 9.17
N GLN A 230 -23.75 34.41 7.89
CA GLN A 230 -24.46 35.00 6.76
C GLN A 230 -25.90 34.48 6.64
N ALA A 231 -26.13 33.19 6.88
CA ALA A 231 -27.48 32.59 6.81
C ALA A 231 -28.48 33.25 7.77
N VAL A 232 -27.99 33.89 8.82
CA VAL A 232 -28.78 34.64 9.81
C VAL A 232 -28.54 36.15 9.74
N ASN A 233 -27.98 36.67 8.64
CA ASN A 233 -27.71 38.09 8.39
C ASN A 233 -26.89 38.79 9.49
N TYR A 234 -25.95 38.08 10.10
CA TYR A 234 -25.19 38.55 11.28
C TYR A 234 -23.79 39.10 10.95
N ILE A 235 -23.30 38.97 9.71
CA ILE A 235 -22.03 39.58 9.27
C ILE A 235 -22.22 41.09 9.08
N LYS A 236 -21.92 41.88 10.12
CA LYS A 236 -21.82 43.35 10.06
C LYS A 236 -20.65 43.80 10.92
N ASP A 237 -19.98 44.87 10.49
CA ASP A 237 -18.84 45.43 11.22
C ASP A 237 -19.25 45.86 12.64
N GLY A 238 -18.43 45.52 13.64
CA GLY A 238 -18.68 45.81 15.04
C GLY A 238 -19.74 44.94 15.72
N ASN A 239 -20.41 44.01 15.02
CA ASN A 239 -21.43 43.16 15.63
C ASN A 239 -20.83 42.32 16.79
N PRO A 240 -21.48 42.30 17.97
CA PRO A 240 -20.98 41.55 19.11
C PRO A 240 -21.33 40.07 19.02
N LEU A 241 -20.45 39.21 19.52
CA LEU A 241 -20.67 37.78 19.74
C LEU A 241 -20.31 37.44 21.18
N ASN A 242 -21.15 36.67 21.85
CA ASN A 242 -20.86 36.19 23.20
C ASN A 242 -20.39 34.73 23.12
N LEU A 243 -19.10 34.48 23.35
CA LEU A 243 -18.49 33.19 23.03
C LEU A 243 -17.51 32.72 24.13
N LYS A 244 -17.43 31.40 24.34
CA LYS A 244 -16.32 30.77 25.08
C LYS A 244 -15.27 30.32 24.09
N LEU A 245 -14.02 30.73 24.29
CA LEU A 245 -12.90 30.36 23.45
C LEU A 245 -12.16 29.13 24.00
N THR A 246 -11.91 28.17 23.13
CA THR A 246 -11.03 27.03 23.40
C THR A 246 -9.96 26.98 22.32
N THR A 247 -8.71 27.21 22.70
CA THR A 247 -7.57 27.04 21.80
C THR A 247 -7.39 25.57 21.50
N ILE A 248 -7.45 25.20 20.23
CA ILE A 248 -7.20 23.84 19.77
C ILE A 248 -5.74 23.71 19.29
N SER A 249 -5.26 24.72 18.56
CA SER A 249 -3.86 24.82 18.14
C SER A 249 -3.33 26.22 18.42
N ASP A 250 -2.16 26.32 19.05
CA ASP A 250 -1.44 27.57 19.35
C ASP A 250 -0.14 27.72 18.53
N LYS A 251 0.16 26.76 17.65
CA LYS A 251 1.38 26.71 16.84
C LYS A 251 1.02 26.84 15.35
N TYR A 252 1.59 26.03 14.47
CA TYR A 252 1.28 26.08 13.04
C TYR A 252 -0.22 25.89 12.78
N ASN A 253 -0.80 26.73 11.93
CA ASN A 253 -2.26 26.85 11.75
C ASN A 253 -2.99 27.01 13.09
N ALA A 254 -2.57 27.97 13.91
CA ALA A 254 -3.21 28.20 15.20
C ALA A 254 -4.68 28.57 15.00
N PHE A 255 -5.56 27.90 15.74
CA PHE A 255 -6.98 28.19 15.70
C PHE A 255 -7.62 27.93 17.06
N ALA A 256 -8.72 28.64 17.29
CA ALA A 256 -9.60 28.45 18.41
C ALA A 256 -11.01 28.11 17.91
N ILE A 257 -11.71 27.28 18.69
CA ILE A 257 -13.16 27.10 18.54
C ILE A 257 -13.83 28.01 19.54
N ALA A 258 -14.83 28.75 19.07
CA ALA A 258 -15.62 29.64 19.88
C ALA A 258 -17.05 29.11 19.94
N SER A 259 -17.54 28.83 21.14
CA SER A 259 -18.87 28.28 21.37
C SER A 259 -19.83 29.35 21.89
N SER A 260 -21.02 29.40 21.32
CA SER A 260 -22.10 30.29 21.76
C SER A 260 -22.93 29.68 22.90
N PRO A 261 -23.75 30.49 23.61
CA PRO A 261 -24.70 29.99 24.62
C PRO A 261 -25.65 28.91 24.11
N ASN A 262 -25.96 28.92 22.82
CA ASN A 262 -26.91 28.00 22.21
C ASN A 262 -26.23 26.76 21.61
N GLY A 263 -24.92 26.56 21.87
CA GLY A 263 -24.16 25.41 21.37
C GLY A 263 -23.62 25.55 19.94
N ASN A 264 -23.90 26.64 19.23
CA ASN A 264 -23.29 26.88 17.92
C ASN A 264 -21.78 27.11 18.04
N LEU A 265 -21.02 26.61 17.08
CA LEU A 265 -19.57 26.70 17.04
C LEU A 265 -19.13 27.53 15.84
N ILE A 266 -18.20 28.44 16.07
CA ILE A 266 -17.45 29.12 14.99
C ILE A 266 -15.97 28.86 15.17
N LYS A 267 -15.25 28.74 14.06
CA LYS A 267 -13.81 28.52 14.01
C LYS A 267 -13.10 29.84 13.69
N ILE A 268 -12.05 30.10 14.47
CA ILE A 268 -11.22 31.29 14.37
C ILE A 268 -9.81 30.82 14.03
N ASP A 269 -9.39 31.05 12.80
CA ASP A 269 -8.08 30.71 12.27
C ASP A 269 -7.03 31.80 12.51
N LYS A 270 -5.76 31.40 12.37
CA LYS A 270 -4.57 32.27 12.48
C LYS A 270 -4.49 33.03 13.81
N THR A 271 -4.88 32.41 14.91
CA THR A 271 -4.83 33.05 16.25
C THR A 271 -3.40 33.37 16.71
N ASN A 272 -2.39 32.84 16.03
CA ASN A 272 -0.97 33.11 16.24
C ASN A 272 -0.38 34.16 15.29
N SER A 273 -1.17 34.78 14.40
CA SER A 273 -0.69 35.77 13.43
C SER A 273 -1.08 37.21 13.79
N TYR A 274 -1.71 37.40 14.95
CA TYR A 274 -2.31 38.66 15.37
C TYR A 274 -2.00 39.00 16.84
N ASP A 275 -2.79 39.89 17.44
CA ASP A 275 -2.50 40.52 18.74
C ASP A 275 -2.46 39.55 19.92
N TYR A 276 -3.01 38.34 19.76
CA TYR A 276 -3.07 37.29 20.77
C TYR A 276 -2.09 36.14 20.51
N GLN A 277 -1.05 36.38 19.70
CA GLN A 277 -0.04 35.37 19.40
C GLN A 277 0.62 34.83 20.68
N GLY A 278 0.65 33.49 20.79
CA GLY A 278 1.22 32.79 21.96
C GLY A 278 0.26 32.64 23.14
N GLN A 279 -0.94 33.22 23.09
CA GLN A 279 -1.94 33.08 24.14
C GLN A 279 -2.81 31.84 23.92
N ARG A 280 -3.15 31.16 25.03
CA ARG A 280 -4.08 30.02 25.06
C ARG A 280 -5.38 30.41 25.75
N PHE A 281 -6.49 29.92 25.23
CA PHE A 281 -7.83 30.09 25.74
C PHE A 281 -8.42 28.74 26.16
N ASN A 282 -9.06 28.72 27.33
CA ASN A 282 -9.87 27.60 27.80
C ASN A 282 -10.98 28.17 28.70
N ASP A 283 -11.84 28.97 28.07
CA ASP A 283 -12.79 29.81 28.78
C ASP A 283 -13.89 28.99 29.45
N GLN A 284 -14.10 29.23 30.74
CA GLN A 284 -15.26 28.75 31.49
C GLN A 284 -16.45 29.71 31.37
N GLU A 285 -16.17 31.00 31.14
CA GLU A 285 -17.16 32.07 31.05
C GLU A 285 -17.21 32.66 29.63
N TYR A 286 -18.38 33.16 29.24
CA TYR A 286 -18.52 33.80 27.93
C TYR A 286 -17.83 35.17 27.89
N ARG A 287 -17.13 35.44 26.80
CA ARG A 287 -16.51 36.74 26.50
C ARG A 287 -17.26 37.43 25.37
N ARG A 288 -17.26 38.76 25.39
CA ARG A 288 -17.76 39.57 24.29
C ARG A 288 -16.66 39.78 23.25
N LEU A 289 -16.83 39.17 22.09
CA LEU A 289 -16.03 39.40 20.90
C LEU A 289 -16.79 40.31 19.93
N THR A 290 -16.10 40.91 18.98
CA THR A 290 -16.72 41.71 17.91
C THR A 290 -16.21 41.28 16.54
N LEU A 291 -17.09 41.35 15.54
CA LEU A 291 -16.70 41.16 14.14
C LEU A 291 -15.98 42.41 13.62
N ASP A 292 -14.89 42.18 12.91
CA ASP A 292 -14.15 43.19 12.15
C ASP A 292 -14.31 42.84 10.68
N VAL A 293 -15.33 43.43 10.06
CA VAL A 293 -15.66 43.15 8.66
C VAL A 293 -14.89 44.16 7.83
N PRO A 294 -13.92 43.73 7.00
CA PRO A 294 -13.05 44.66 6.30
C PRO A 294 -13.87 45.60 5.43
N GLN A 295 -13.58 46.89 5.53
CA GLN A 295 -14.27 47.89 4.73
C GLN A 295 -14.02 47.65 3.24
N SER A 296 -15.08 47.82 2.47
CA SER A 296 -15.02 47.67 1.03
C SER A 296 -14.02 48.65 0.42
N GLN A 297 -13.06 48.16 -0.35
CA GLN A 297 -12.17 49.03 -1.13
C GLN A 297 -12.79 49.33 -2.48
N ILE A 298 -12.61 50.57 -2.95
CA ILE A 298 -13.03 50.96 -4.29
C ILE A 298 -12.16 50.22 -5.31
N LYS A 299 -12.78 49.30 -6.06
CA LYS A 299 -12.13 48.54 -7.14
C LYS A 299 -12.88 48.72 -8.45
N ASP A 300 -12.17 48.55 -9.55
CA ASP A 300 -12.77 48.35 -10.87
C ASP A 300 -13.36 46.92 -10.89
N ALA A 301 -14.64 46.80 -10.60
CA ALA A 301 -15.29 45.55 -10.22
C ALA A 301 -16.30 45.09 -11.28
N VAL A 302 -16.50 43.78 -11.32
CA VAL A 302 -17.45 43.11 -12.21
C VAL A 302 -18.39 42.27 -11.37
N PHE A 303 -19.69 42.43 -11.60
CA PHE A 303 -20.76 41.76 -10.89
C PHE A 303 -21.57 40.91 -11.86
N LEU A 304 -22.06 39.78 -11.37
CA LEU A 304 -23.00 38.88 -12.04
C LEU A 304 -24.15 38.61 -11.08
N ASP A 305 -25.39 38.78 -11.55
CA ASP A 305 -26.62 38.59 -10.76
C ASP A 305 -26.65 39.43 -9.46
N GLY A 306 -26.02 40.61 -9.46
CA GLY A 306 -25.94 41.51 -8.31
C GLY A 306 -24.84 41.17 -7.30
N GLU A 307 -24.10 40.09 -7.50
CA GLU A 307 -23.00 39.68 -6.63
C GLU A 307 -21.61 39.90 -7.29
N PRO A 308 -20.55 40.17 -6.50
CA PRO A 308 -19.21 40.31 -7.04
C PRO A 308 -18.78 39.02 -7.77
N LEU A 309 -18.40 39.16 -9.04
CA LEU A 309 -17.83 38.10 -9.85
C LEU A 309 -16.30 38.17 -9.84
N GLY A 310 -15.73 39.37 -9.91
CA GLY A 310 -14.28 39.56 -9.99
C GLY A 310 -13.87 41.02 -10.16
N VAL A 311 -12.60 41.22 -10.50
CA VAL A 311 -12.01 42.55 -10.66
C VAL A 311 -11.28 42.70 -11.99
N LEU A 312 -11.26 43.93 -12.51
CA LEU A 312 -10.49 44.31 -13.69
C LEU A 312 -9.07 44.68 -13.28
N PHE A 313 -8.08 44.08 -13.96
CA PHE A 313 -6.67 44.30 -13.64
C PHE A 313 -5.91 45.03 -14.74
N PHE A 314 -6.08 44.63 -16.00
CA PHE A 314 -5.29 45.15 -17.11
C PHE A 314 -5.72 46.58 -17.51
N ASN A 315 -4.76 47.49 -17.67
CA ASN A 315 -5.05 48.88 -18.04
C ASN A 315 -5.77 48.99 -19.39
N LYS A 316 -5.36 48.19 -20.38
CA LYS A 316 -6.01 48.12 -21.71
C LYS A 316 -7.51 47.83 -21.58
N ASP A 317 -7.87 46.83 -20.78
CA ASP A 317 -9.27 46.43 -20.55
C ASP A 317 -10.05 47.56 -19.88
N LYS A 318 -9.46 48.21 -18.87
CA LYS A 318 -10.07 49.35 -18.16
C LYS A 318 -10.30 50.53 -19.09
N GLU A 319 -9.35 50.86 -19.95
CA GLU A 319 -9.48 51.94 -20.93
C GLU A 319 -10.55 51.63 -21.97
N ALA A 320 -10.59 50.40 -22.49
CA ALA A 320 -11.63 49.99 -23.44
C ALA A 320 -13.04 50.10 -22.82
N LEU A 321 -13.21 49.65 -21.56
CA LEU A 321 -14.48 49.75 -20.84
C LEU A 321 -14.84 51.20 -20.44
N LYS A 322 -13.86 52.07 -20.20
CA LYS A 322 -14.11 53.52 -20.04
C LYS A 322 -14.58 54.14 -21.35
N ASN A 323 -13.98 53.78 -22.48
CA ASN A 323 -14.37 54.28 -23.80
C ASN A 323 -15.76 53.81 -24.24
N LEU A 324 -16.20 52.65 -23.73
CA LEU A 324 -17.58 52.18 -23.85
C LEU A 324 -18.55 52.87 -22.88
N GLY A 325 -18.05 53.67 -21.94
CA GLY A 325 -18.86 54.39 -20.96
C GLY A 325 -19.40 53.52 -19.82
N VAL A 326 -18.97 52.26 -19.69
CA VAL A 326 -19.51 51.32 -18.70
C VAL A 326 -18.73 51.32 -17.38
N LEU A 327 -17.43 51.64 -17.40
CA LEU A 327 -16.61 51.72 -16.17
C LEU A 327 -16.74 53.12 -15.53
N GLN A 328 -17.78 53.31 -14.71
CA GLN A 328 -18.10 54.58 -14.03
C GLN A 328 -17.82 54.52 -12.52
N PHE A 329 -17.43 55.66 -11.93
CA PHE A 329 -17.22 55.76 -10.47
C PHE A 329 -18.55 55.76 -9.72
N GLY A 330 -18.65 54.94 -8.68
CA GLY A 330 -19.81 54.87 -7.78
C GLY A 330 -21.07 54.26 -8.39
N LYS A 331 -21.03 53.81 -9.65
CA LYS A 331 -22.19 53.28 -10.37
C LYS A 331 -21.82 51.98 -11.09
N LEU A 332 -22.68 50.98 -10.93
CA LEU A 332 -22.67 49.77 -11.73
C LEU A 332 -23.47 49.99 -13.01
N THR A 333 -22.86 49.74 -14.16
CA THR A 333 -23.49 49.86 -15.48
C THR A 333 -23.69 48.47 -16.06
N PRO A 334 -24.93 48.08 -16.45
CA PRO A 334 -25.17 46.80 -17.09
C PRO A 334 -24.57 46.77 -18.49
N LEU A 335 -23.98 45.63 -18.87
CA LEU A 335 -23.36 45.38 -20.15
C LEU A 335 -23.63 43.94 -20.56
N GLN A 336 -24.22 43.75 -21.74
CA GLN A 336 -24.39 42.43 -22.33
C GLN A 336 -23.06 41.93 -22.90
N VAL A 337 -22.67 40.72 -22.51
CA VAL A 337 -21.44 40.09 -22.95
C VAL A 337 -21.65 38.61 -23.23
N THR A 338 -20.73 38.04 -23.99
CA THR A 338 -20.49 36.60 -24.00
C THR A 338 -19.39 36.28 -22.99
N LEU A 339 -19.68 35.46 -21.98
CA LEU A 339 -18.77 35.15 -20.88
C LEU A 339 -18.22 33.73 -20.98
N GLN A 340 -16.90 33.59 -20.91
CA GLN A 340 -16.21 32.30 -20.99
C GLN A 340 -15.10 32.20 -19.96
N SER A 341 -15.08 31.15 -19.14
CA SER A 341 -13.97 30.94 -18.22
C SER A 341 -12.68 30.58 -18.96
N ASN A 342 -11.54 31.05 -18.45
CA ASN A 342 -10.23 30.73 -19.01
C ASN A 342 -9.73 29.40 -18.45
N PHE A 343 -10.01 28.31 -19.16
CA PHE A 343 -9.60 26.94 -18.81
C PHE A 343 -8.19 26.55 -19.33
N ASN A 344 -7.49 27.48 -20.00
CA ASN A 344 -6.39 27.14 -20.90
C ASN A 344 -5.06 26.77 -20.21
N THR A 345 -4.94 26.90 -18.90
CA THR A 345 -3.68 26.62 -18.20
C THR A 345 -3.63 25.25 -17.53
N ILE A 346 -4.78 24.66 -17.17
CA ILE A 346 -4.84 23.41 -16.38
C ILE A 346 -6.03 22.56 -16.82
N MET A 347 -5.80 21.25 -16.97
CA MET A 347 -6.85 20.23 -17.16
C MET A 347 -6.73 19.13 -16.10
N VAL A 348 -7.80 18.35 -15.94
CA VAL A 348 -7.83 17.19 -15.03
C VAL A 348 -7.99 15.92 -15.86
N VAL A 349 -7.03 15.02 -15.75
CA VAL A 349 -7.12 13.66 -16.28
C VAL A 349 -7.67 12.78 -15.17
N LYS A 350 -8.96 12.46 -15.27
CA LYS A 350 -9.70 11.65 -14.28
C LYS A 350 -9.60 10.17 -14.65
N VAL A 351 -8.68 9.48 -14.01
CA VAL A 351 -8.37 8.06 -14.20
C VAL A 351 -9.47 7.18 -13.58
N ASP A 352 -9.87 6.15 -14.32
CA ASP A 352 -10.72 5.06 -13.87
C ASP A 352 -9.85 4.05 -13.09
N PRO A 353 -10.03 3.95 -11.76
CA PRO A 353 -9.16 3.18 -10.86
C PRO A 353 -9.08 1.69 -11.23
N ASP A 354 -10.17 1.12 -11.74
CA ASP A 354 -10.28 -0.30 -12.04
C ASP A 354 -9.54 -0.69 -13.33
N THR A 355 -9.00 0.31 -14.04
CA THR A 355 -8.30 0.12 -15.31
C THR A 355 -6.80 0.38 -15.22
N ILE A 356 -6.28 0.66 -14.02
CA ILE A 356 -4.87 0.97 -13.82
C ILE A 356 -4.01 -0.29 -14.03
N GLU A 357 -3.10 -0.20 -14.98
CA GLU A 357 -2.05 -1.19 -15.26
C GLU A 357 -0.70 -0.61 -14.85
N TYR A 358 -0.15 -1.13 -13.75
CA TYR A 358 1.18 -0.73 -13.27
C TYR A 358 2.29 -1.40 -14.08
N PRO A 359 3.46 -0.75 -14.25
CA PRO A 359 4.60 -1.37 -14.88
C PRO A 359 5.16 -2.53 -14.05
N GLU A 360 5.69 -3.55 -14.71
CA GLU A 360 6.35 -4.68 -14.05
C GLU A 360 7.59 -4.26 -13.25
N THR A 361 8.28 -3.22 -13.72
CA THR A 361 9.48 -2.66 -13.08
C THR A 361 9.27 -1.19 -12.75
N TRP A 362 9.49 -0.81 -11.50
CA TRP A 362 9.38 0.58 -11.07
C TRP A 362 10.74 1.25 -11.14
N VAL A 363 10.82 2.37 -11.85
CA VAL A 363 12.05 3.14 -11.99
C VAL A 363 11.99 4.37 -11.08
N LYS A 364 13.11 4.69 -10.44
CA LYS A 364 13.19 5.90 -9.59
C LYS A 364 13.33 7.15 -10.46
N ASP A 365 12.66 8.23 -10.09
CA ASP A 365 12.74 9.53 -10.78
C ASP A 365 14.18 10.02 -10.97
N THR A 366 15.06 9.78 -9.99
CA THR A 366 16.50 10.14 -10.08
C THR A 366 17.23 9.39 -11.19
N GLN A 367 16.80 8.17 -11.51
CA GLN A 367 17.35 7.37 -12.61
C GLN A 367 16.77 7.82 -13.95
N VAL A 368 15.48 8.17 -13.99
CA VAL A 368 14.81 8.53 -15.24
C VAL A 368 15.13 9.96 -15.70
N PHE A 369 15.17 10.92 -14.78
CA PHE A 369 15.39 12.34 -15.10
C PHE A 369 16.84 12.80 -14.92
N GLY A 370 17.76 11.89 -14.57
CA GLY A 370 19.18 12.22 -14.41
C GLY A 370 19.49 13.22 -13.29
N GLN A 371 18.53 13.52 -12.40
CA GLN A 371 18.75 14.41 -11.25
C GLN A 371 19.58 13.68 -10.18
N GLN A 372 20.91 13.76 -10.30
CA GLN A 372 21.80 13.51 -9.16
C GLN A 372 21.61 14.61 -8.11
N THR A 373 20.65 14.42 -7.21
CA THR A 373 20.52 15.22 -5.98
C THR A 373 20.78 14.37 -4.74
N VAL A 374 21.65 13.37 -4.84
CA VAL A 374 22.21 12.77 -3.62
C VAL A 374 23.52 13.49 -3.36
N ASN A 375 23.49 14.54 -2.52
CA ASN A 375 24.75 15.09 -2.01
C ASN A 375 25.47 13.98 -1.23
N GLU A 376 26.80 14.08 -1.08
CA GLU A 376 27.58 13.05 -0.38
C GLU A 376 27.06 12.74 1.04
N GLU A 377 26.44 13.71 1.73
CA GLU A 377 25.88 13.51 3.06
C GLU A 377 24.62 12.62 3.03
N GLN A 378 23.77 12.74 2.00
CA GLN A 378 22.64 11.82 1.81
C GLN A 378 23.12 10.42 1.44
N HIS A 379 24.19 10.30 0.65
CA HIS A 379 24.82 9.00 0.38
C HIS A 379 25.35 8.37 1.67
N ARG A 380 26.10 9.13 2.48
CA ARG A 380 26.57 8.69 3.81
C ARG A 380 25.42 8.41 4.78
N ALA A 381 24.30 9.14 4.69
CA ALA A 381 23.10 8.89 5.51
C ALA A 381 22.38 7.62 5.06
N ILE A 382 22.28 7.35 3.76
CA ILE A 382 21.75 6.10 3.19
C ILE A 382 22.64 4.92 3.61
N GLU A 383 23.96 5.08 3.59
CA GLU A 383 24.91 4.07 4.07
C GLU A 383 24.77 3.81 5.57
N LYS A 384 24.68 4.86 6.39
CA LYS A 384 24.42 4.74 7.84
C LYS A 384 23.07 4.10 8.12
N THR A 385 22.03 4.45 7.36
CA THR A 385 20.69 3.85 7.52
C THR A 385 20.57 2.48 6.89
N ALA A 386 21.41 2.07 5.94
CA ALA A 386 21.39 0.73 5.36
C ALA A 386 21.67 -0.35 6.41
N ALA A 387 22.63 -0.12 7.31
CA ALA A 387 22.92 -1.02 8.43
C ALA A 387 21.75 -1.09 9.43
N ILE A 388 21.08 0.05 9.68
CA ILE A 388 19.89 0.12 10.55
C ILE A 388 18.70 -0.57 9.89
N LEU A 389 18.44 -0.31 8.61
CA LEU A 389 17.40 -0.95 7.80
C LEU A 389 17.61 -2.45 7.70
N TYR A 390 18.87 -2.90 7.58
CA TYR A 390 19.21 -4.32 7.62
C TYR A 390 18.82 -4.94 8.97
N LYS A 391 19.16 -4.30 10.09
CA LYS A 391 18.75 -4.75 11.43
C LYS A 391 17.23 -4.72 11.64
N ILE A 392 16.53 -3.74 11.08
CA ILE A 392 15.05 -3.65 11.15
C ILE A 392 14.38 -4.75 10.31
N LYS A 393 14.99 -5.11 9.18
CA LYS A 393 14.47 -6.15 8.28
C LYS A 393 14.85 -7.57 8.70
N GLU A 394 15.85 -7.70 9.57
CA GLU A 394 16.32 -8.96 10.10
C GLU A 394 15.19 -9.70 10.83
N ARG A 395 15.01 -10.98 10.52
CA ARG A 395 14.03 -11.83 11.18
C ARG A 395 14.56 -12.35 12.53
N PRO A 396 13.69 -12.43 13.55
CA PRO A 396 14.09 -12.97 14.83
C PRO A 396 14.49 -14.44 14.68
N THR A 397 15.48 -14.85 15.47
CA THR A 397 15.77 -16.25 15.70
C THR A 397 14.77 -16.82 16.70
N ILE A 398 14.17 -17.97 16.38
CA ILE A 398 13.14 -18.61 17.20
C ILE A 398 13.58 -20.04 17.49
N LEU A 399 13.57 -20.42 18.76
CA LEU A 399 13.74 -21.80 19.22
C LEU A 399 12.37 -22.42 19.44
N PHE A 400 12.15 -23.61 18.88
CA PHE A 400 10.90 -24.32 19.06
C PHE A 400 11.12 -25.83 18.95
N ALA A 401 10.25 -26.62 19.55
CA ALA A 401 10.26 -28.07 19.44
C ALA A 401 8.83 -28.56 19.60
N THR A 402 8.29 -29.20 18.57
CA THR A 402 6.98 -29.86 18.68
C THR A 402 7.03 -31.00 19.71
N PRO A 403 5.88 -31.46 20.24
CA PRO A 403 5.85 -32.65 21.08
C PRO A 403 6.56 -33.86 20.45
N GLU A 404 6.43 -34.02 19.13
CA GLU A 404 7.11 -35.05 18.35
C GLU A 404 8.63 -34.84 18.29
N ASP A 405 9.09 -33.60 18.09
CA ASP A 405 10.53 -33.29 18.07
C ASP A 405 11.19 -33.58 19.41
N LYS A 406 10.51 -33.28 20.52
CA LYS A 406 11.00 -33.61 21.86
C LYS A 406 11.19 -35.11 22.05
N LEU A 407 10.24 -35.92 21.59
CA LEU A 407 10.33 -37.39 21.64
C LEU A 407 11.48 -37.92 20.78
N LEU A 408 11.82 -37.23 19.70
CA LEU A 408 12.95 -37.57 18.81
C LEU A 408 14.29 -36.98 19.25
N GLY A 409 14.32 -36.26 20.39
CA GLY A 409 15.51 -35.58 20.90
C GLY A 409 15.98 -34.45 20.00
N LEU A 410 15.05 -33.68 19.43
CA LEU A 410 15.32 -32.58 18.52
C LEU A 410 14.86 -31.24 19.09
N THR A 411 15.58 -30.19 18.72
CA THR A 411 15.17 -28.79 18.86
C THR A 411 15.28 -28.13 17.49
N GLN A 412 14.30 -27.34 17.10
CA GLN A 412 14.31 -26.61 15.85
C GLN A 412 14.71 -25.14 16.06
N LEU A 413 15.39 -24.58 15.06
CA LEU A 413 15.90 -23.22 15.04
C LEU A 413 15.48 -22.54 13.75
N ALA A 414 14.53 -21.61 13.84
CA ALA A 414 14.18 -20.74 12.72
C ALA A 414 15.06 -19.47 12.78
N VAL A 415 15.73 -19.12 11.67
CA VAL A 415 16.62 -17.96 11.57
C VAL A 415 16.32 -17.15 10.31
N ASP A 416 16.75 -15.89 10.29
CA ASP A 416 16.76 -15.12 9.05
C ASP A 416 17.51 -15.88 7.94
N ASN A 417 16.88 -16.03 6.77
CA ASN A 417 17.45 -16.83 5.69
C ASN A 417 18.76 -16.25 5.12
N HIS A 418 19.08 -14.96 5.35
CA HIS A 418 20.38 -14.38 4.99
C HIS A 418 21.51 -14.84 5.91
N LYS A 419 21.16 -15.37 7.08
CA LYS A 419 22.11 -15.86 8.07
C LYS A 419 22.37 -17.36 7.96
N VAL A 420 21.80 -18.05 6.97
CA VAL A 420 21.98 -19.50 6.80
C VAL A 420 23.44 -19.89 6.80
N GLU A 421 24.29 -19.23 6.00
CA GLU A 421 25.73 -19.54 5.95
C GLU A 421 26.42 -19.27 7.30
N THR A 422 26.17 -18.12 7.91
CA THR A 422 26.76 -17.75 9.20
C THR A 422 26.34 -18.69 10.33
N VAL A 423 25.06 -19.05 10.37
CA VAL A 423 24.47 -19.93 11.38
C VAL A 423 24.96 -21.36 11.18
N THR A 424 25.01 -21.85 9.93
CA THR A 424 25.56 -23.17 9.60
C THR A 424 27.01 -23.28 10.06
N LYS A 425 27.84 -22.27 9.74
CA LYS A 425 29.23 -22.22 10.18
C LYS A 425 29.35 -22.26 11.70
N TRP A 426 28.57 -21.43 12.40
CA TRP A 426 28.59 -21.37 13.86
C TRP A 426 28.13 -22.68 14.52
N LEU A 427 27.07 -23.31 14.01
CA LEU A 427 26.56 -24.59 14.52
C LEU A 427 27.59 -25.71 14.32
N ASN A 428 28.25 -25.75 13.16
CA ASN A 428 29.32 -26.71 12.87
C ASN A 428 30.56 -26.47 13.75
N GLU A 429 30.98 -25.23 13.98
CA GLU A 429 32.07 -24.88 14.90
C GLU A 429 31.80 -25.34 16.34
N LYS A 430 30.52 -25.43 16.73
CA LYS A 430 30.09 -25.95 18.02
C LYS A 430 29.85 -27.47 18.03
N ASN A 431 30.17 -28.16 16.94
CA ASN A 431 29.93 -29.59 16.74
C ASN A 431 28.47 -30.02 16.96
N ILE A 432 27.53 -29.12 16.66
CA ILE A 432 26.09 -29.41 16.72
C ILE A 432 25.70 -30.11 15.42
N ALA A 433 25.08 -31.28 15.52
CA ALA A 433 24.53 -31.99 14.38
C ALA A 433 23.25 -31.30 13.91
N ILE A 434 23.26 -30.87 12.64
CA ILE A 434 22.21 -30.06 12.04
C ILE A 434 21.66 -30.67 10.75
N ALA A 435 20.38 -30.40 10.47
CA ALA A 435 19.78 -30.60 9.16
C ALA A 435 18.91 -29.39 8.82
N GLN A 436 19.21 -28.69 7.73
CA GLN A 436 18.37 -27.60 7.24
C GLN A 436 17.15 -28.19 6.52
N LEU A 437 15.95 -27.69 6.84
CA LEU A 437 14.72 -28.08 6.15
C LEU A 437 14.61 -27.41 4.78
N LEU A 438 14.07 -28.14 3.81
CA LEU A 438 13.80 -27.61 2.48
C LEU A 438 12.69 -26.56 2.53
N ARG A 439 12.74 -25.60 1.61
CA ARG A 439 11.78 -24.48 1.58
C ARG A 439 10.35 -24.96 1.35
N GLU A 440 10.19 -26.06 0.62
CA GLU A 440 8.89 -26.69 0.35
C GLU A 440 8.24 -27.23 1.63
N ASP A 441 9.04 -27.70 2.58
CA ASP A 441 8.57 -28.32 3.84
C ASP A 441 8.20 -27.27 4.90
N VAL A 442 8.72 -26.04 4.77
CA VAL A 442 8.46 -24.91 5.68
C VAL A 442 7.96 -23.69 4.89
N PRO A 443 6.80 -23.79 4.22
CA PRO A 443 6.33 -22.76 3.29
C PRO A 443 5.97 -21.45 3.99
N LEU A 444 5.48 -21.51 5.24
CA LEU A 444 5.12 -20.31 6.00
C LEU A 444 6.39 -19.54 6.38
N GLU A 445 7.37 -20.22 6.96
CA GLU A 445 8.66 -19.68 7.38
C GLU A 445 9.40 -19.09 6.17
N THR A 446 9.41 -19.82 5.05
CA THR A 446 9.97 -19.34 3.77
C THR A 446 9.28 -18.05 3.32
N LYS A 447 7.94 -17.99 3.37
CA LYS A 447 7.17 -16.78 3.05
C LYS A 447 7.51 -15.60 3.98
N LYS A 448 7.79 -15.88 5.25
CA LYS A 448 8.25 -14.90 6.24
C LYS A 448 9.73 -14.53 6.11
N GLY A 449 10.50 -15.20 5.25
CA GLY A 449 11.93 -14.94 5.04
C GLY A 449 12.83 -15.65 6.06
N LEU A 450 12.35 -16.72 6.67
CA LEU A 450 13.08 -17.58 7.61
C LEU A 450 13.62 -18.84 6.91
N ALA A 451 14.65 -19.43 7.48
CA ALA A 451 15.14 -20.78 7.21
C ALA A 451 15.13 -21.57 8.52
N VAL A 452 14.86 -22.88 8.44
CA VAL A 452 14.68 -23.72 9.64
C VAL A 452 15.74 -24.82 9.68
N PHE A 453 16.34 -25.01 10.85
CA PHE A 453 17.28 -26.09 11.14
C PHE A 453 16.71 -27.02 12.20
N ASN A 454 16.84 -28.33 11.98
CA ASN A 454 16.75 -29.33 13.04
C ASN A 454 18.11 -29.42 13.72
N LEU A 455 18.12 -29.39 15.05
CA LEU A 455 19.31 -29.59 15.90
C LEU A 455 19.11 -30.87 16.71
N ALA A 456 20.10 -31.77 16.71
CA ALA A 456 20.05 -32.96 17.57
C ALA A 456 20.45 -32.59 19.00
N ASN A 457 19.54 -32.74 19.97
CA ASN A 457 19.78 -32.33 21.36
C ASN A 457 21.01 -33.05 21.96
N SER A 458 21.28 -34.29 21.55
CA SER A 458 22.45 -35.06 21.97
C SER A 458 23.80 -34.45 21.55
N SER A 459 23.79 -33.53 20.60
CA SER A 459 24.98 -32.85 20.07
C SER A 459 25.12 -31.40 20.55
N ILE A 460 24.15 -30.88 21.32
CA ILE A 460 24.19 -29.51 21.82
C ILE A 460 24.84 -29.52 23.21
N PRO A 461 26.02 -28.92 23.40
CA PRO A 461 26.60 -28.79 24.73
C PRO A 461 25.72 -27.90 25.62
N GLU A 462 25.53 -28.26 26.89
CA GLU A 462 24.69 -27.51 27.85
C GLU A 462 25.01 -26.00 27.88
N PRO A 463 26.28 -25.55 27.95
CA PRO A 463 26.60 -24.12 27.94
C PRO A 463 26.16 -23.40 26.66
N VAL A 464 26.10 -24.12 25.54
CA VAL A 464 25.66 -23.58 24.24
C VAL A 464 24.14 -23.49 24.21
N PHE A 465 23.43 -24.49 24.75
CA PHE A 465 21.97 -24.47 24.85
C PHE A 465 21.48 -23.34 25.78
N GLU A 466 22.13 -23.17 26.94
CA GLU A 466 21.87 -22.05 27.84
C GLU A 466 22.10 -20.69 27.16
N ALA A 467 23.22 -20.52 26.44
CA ALA A 467 23.49 -19.29 25.70
C ALA A 467 22.44 -19.01 24.61
N MET A 468 21.96 -20.05 23.93
CA MET A 468 20.91 -19.92 22.92
C MET A 468 19.57 -19.50 23.55
N THR A 469 19.16 -20.13 24.65
CA THR A 469 17.92 -19.79 25.33
C THR A 469 17.95 -18.43 26.01
N GLN A 470 19.11 -18.01 26.53
CA GLN A 470 19.33 -16.66 27.06
C GLN A 470 19.21 -15.59 25.96
N LYS A 471 19.72 -15.88 24.75
CA LYS A 471 19.77 -14.93 23.65
C LYS A 471 18.47 -14.86 22.84
N PHE A 472 17.80 -16.00 22.64
CA PHE A 472 16.65 -16.12 21.73
C PHE A 472 15.32 -16.41 22.45
N GLY A 473 15.37 -16.57 23.77
CA GLY A 473 14.22 -16.95 24.59
C GLY A 473 14.10 -18.47 24.77
N LYS A 474 13.17 -18.88 25.64
CA LYS A 474 12.88 -20.30 25.88
C LYS A 474 12.37 -20.99 24.62
N VAL A 475 12.61 -22.30 24.52
CA VAL A 475 12.07 -23.13 23.45
C VAL A 475 10.54 -23.07 23.49
N ILE A 476 9.91 -22.70 22.38
CA ILE A 476 8.45 -22.74 22.23
C ILE A 476 8.04 -24.20 22.02
N GLU A 477 7.18 -24.71 22.88
CA GLU A 477 6.83 -26.14 22.91
C GLU A 477 5.48 -26.45 22.27
N SER A 478 4.62 -25.44 22.12
CA SER A 478 3.33 -25.56 21.43
C SER A 478 3.49 -25.19 19.96
N GLN A 479 2.97 -26.06 19.09
CA GLN A 479 2.92 -25.81 17.66
C GLN A 479 2.07 -24.57 17.34
N GLU A 480 0.97 -24.38 18.04
CA GLU A 480 0.09 -23.21 17.89
C GLU A 480 0.82 -21.91 18.24
N GLN A 481 1.50 -21.87 19.39
CA GLN A 481 2.28 -20.70 19.81
C GLN A 481 3.41 -20.38 18.85
N TYR A 482 4.08 -21.40 18.30
CA TYR A 482 5.11 -21.22 17.29
C TYR A 482 4.52 -20.63 16.00
N GLN A 483 3.42 -21.22 15.51
CA GLN A 483 2.74 -20.76 14.30
C GLN A 483 2.21 -19.33 14.44
N GLU A 484 1.65 -18.97 15.59
CA GLU A 484 1.25 -17.58 15.89
C GLU A 484 2.44 -16.63 15.85
N LYS A 485 3.58 -17.02 16.46
CA LYS A 485 4.82 -16.25 16.43
C LYS A 485 5.28 -16.00 15.00
N VAL A 486 5.28 -17.02 14.15
CA VAL A 486 5.68 -16.89 12.74
C VAL A 486 4.67 -16.04 11.95
N ARG A 487 3.36 -16.23 12.16
CA ARG A 487 2.30 -15.45 11.50
C ARG A 487 2.35 -13.96 11.85
N SER A 488 2.78 -13.62 13.07
CA SER A 488 2.97 -12.23 13.51
C SER A 488 4.07 -11.49 12.74
N LEU A 489 4.98 -12.20 12.06
CA LEU A 489 6.01 -11.58 11.24
C LEU A 489 5.42 -11.09 9.92
N PRO A 490 5.87 -9.94 9.39
CA PRO A 490 5.45 -9.49 8.07
C PRO A 490 6.00 -10.42 6.97
N ASP A 491 5.22 -10.59 5.91
CA ASP A 491 5.67 -11.31 4.71
C ASP A 491 6.89 -10.61 4.11
N ARG A 492 7.78 -11.41 3.48
CA ARG A 492 8.96 -10.85 2.85
C ARG A 492 8.62 -10.25 1.47
N PRO A 493 9.03 -9.01 1.17
CA PRO A 493 8.89 -8.44 -0.17
C PRO A 493 9.67 -9.24 -1.21
N LYS A 494 9.05 -9.51 -2.38
CA LYS A 494 9.60 -10.37 -3.44
C LYS A 494 10.90 -9.86 -4.11
N HIS A 495 11.30 -8.60 -3.89
CA HIS A 495 12.38 -7.92 -4.65
C HIS A 495 13.49 -7.29 -3.80
N LEU A 496 13.92 -7.95 -2.71
CA LEU A 496 15.08 -7.49 -1.95
C LEU A 496 16.27 -8.43 -2.20
N LYS A 497 17.22 -7.96 -3.02
CA LYS A 497 18.56 -8.56 -3.10
C LYS A 497 19.36 -8.16 -1.84
N PRO A 498 20.17 -9.05 -1.26
CA PRO A 498 21.10 -8.68 -0.21
C PRO A 498 22.12 -7.65 -0.72
N PRO A 499 22.68 -6.78 0.14
CA PRO A 499 23.80 -5.91 -0.24
C PRO A 499 24.97 -6.79 -0.69
N GLN A 500 25.50 -6.56 -1.88
CA GLN A 500 26.78 -7.17 -2.26
C GLN A 500 27.88 -6.58 -1.40
N SER A 501 28.69 -7.43 -0.77
CA SER A 501 29.95 -7.02 -0.18
C SER A 501 30.88 -6.57 -1.31
N VAL A 502 31.21 -5.29 -1.37
CA VAL A 502 32.27 -4.79 -2.25
C VAL A 502 33.59 -5.21 -1.61
N VAL A 503 34.05 -6.41 -1.93
CA VAL A 503 35.44 -6.79 -1.71
C VAL A 503 36.23 -6.12 -2.84
N SER A 504 37.14 -5.22 -2.46
CA SER A 504 38.12 -4.60 -3.35
C SER A 504 38.92 -5.69 -4.08
N THR A 505 38.63 -5.94 -5.35
CA THR A 505 39.46 -6.81 -6.20
C THR A 505 40.50 -5.97 -6.93
N LEU A 506 41.72 -5.96 -6.39
CA LEU A 506 42.94 -5.75 -7.16
C LEU A 506 43.47 -7.12 -7.60
N SER A 507 43.65 -7.24 -8.91
CA SER A 507 44.58 -8.13 -9.64
C SER A 507 44.23 -9.61 -9.89
N SER A 508 44.44 -9.96 -11.17
CA SER A 508 45.15 -11.12 -11.73
C SER A 508 44.36 -12.19 -12.51
N GLN A 509 44.32 -11.95 -13.84
CA GLN A 509 44.71 -12.79 -14.98
C GLN A 509 44.40 -14.31 -15.05
N ALA A 510 43.74 -14.63 -16.16
CA ALA A 510 43.99 -15.71 -17.14
C ALA A 510 43.74 -17.18 -16.74
N SER A 511 42.82 -17.85 -17.46
CA SER A 511 43.15 -18.69 -18.63
C SER A 511 41.93 -19.49 -19.12
N ALA A 512 41.80 -19.61 -20.44
CA ALA A 512 40.79 -20.39 -21.15
C ALA A 512 41.19 -21.86 -21.28
N GLN A 513 40.23 -22.79 -21.19
CA GLN A 513 40.26 -24.08 -21.91
C GLN A 513 38.85 -24.55 -22.31
N THR A 514 38.81 -25.13 -23.50
CA THR A 514 37.71 -25.58 -24.37
C THR A 514 37.18 -27.00 -24.02
N PRO A 515 36.09 -27.49 -24.68
CA PRO A 515 35.21 -28.56 -24.19
C PRO A 515 35.39 -29.97 -24.80
N GLN A 516 34.63 -30.93 -24.22
CA GLN A 516 34.18 -32.27 -24.69
C GLN A 516 35.11 -33.50 -24.49
N PRO A 517 34.61 -34.78 -24.50
CA PRO A 517 33.27 -35.30 -24.87
C PRO A 517 32.63 -36.36 -23.93
N GLN A 518 31.37 -36.69 -24.25
CA GLN A 518 30.54 -37.79 -23.73
C GLN A 518 31.10 -39.19 -24.10
N GLN A 519 30.87 -40.17 -23.22
CA GLN A 519 30.72 -41.59 -23.60
C GLN A 519 29.51 -42.21 -22.91
N GLN A 520 28.58 -42.72 -23.74
CA GLN A 520 27.51 -43.63 -23.38
C GLN A 520 28.08 -45.00 -23.03
N ASN A 521 27.57 -45.62 -21.96
CA ASN A 521 27.47 -47.08 -21.87
C ASN A 521 26.08 -47.47 -21.34
N LYS A 522 25.44 -48.37 -22.08
CA LYS A 522 24.14 -48.99 -21.78
C LYS A 522 24.28 -50.02 -20.66
N ALA A 523 23.41 -49.98 -19.66
CA ALA A 523 23.01 -51.12 -18.84
C ALA A 523 21.57 -50.94 -18.33
N ALA A 524 20.87 -52.06 -18.16
CA ALA A 524 19.43 -52.25 -17.88
C ALA A 524 18.92 -51.55 -16.58
N PRO A 525 17.59 -51.39 -16.38
CA PRO A 525 17.03 -50.46 -15.40
C PRO A 525 17.24 -50.98 -13.97
N SER A 526 18.22 -50.41 -13.28
CA SER A 526 18.31 -50.51 -11.82
C SER A 526 17.32 -49.50 -11.23
N GLN A 527 16.41 -49.98 -10.39
CA GLN A 527 15.57 -49.14 -9.55
C GLN A 527 16.48 -48.22 -8.73
N GLN A 528 16.49 -46.93 -9.07
CA GLN A 528 17.13 -45.90 -8.26
C GLN A 528 16.38 -45.81 -6.93
N THR A 529 16.88 -46.52 -5.92
CA THR A 529 16.47 -46.31 -4.53
C THR A 529 17.04 -44.96 -4.12
N GLN A 530 16.16 -43.97 -3.91
CA GLN A 530 16.56 -42.73 -3.26
C GLN A 530 17.13 -43.06 -1.87
N PRO A 531 18.20 -42.38 -1.42
CA PRO A 531 18.76 -42.60 -0.08
C PRO A 531 17.71 -42.22 0.97
N ILE A 532 17.38 -43.16 1.86
CA ILE A 532 16.43 -42.92 2.95
C ILE A 532 17.00 -41.85 3.88
N THR A 533 16.18 -40.89 4.27
CA THR A 533 16.54 -39.75 5.13
C THR A 533 15.87 -39.84 6.50
N ILE A 534 16.29 -38.99 7.43
CA ILE A 534 15.64 -38.88 8.75
C ILE A 534 14.18 -38.38 8.63
N GLU A 535 13.84 -37.64 7.58
CA GLU A 535 12.47 -37.17 7.35
C GLU A 535 11.57 -38.33 6.91
N ASP A 536 12.08 -39.31 6.15
CA ASP A 536 11.33 -40.51 5.79
C ASP A 536 10.93 -41.33 7.03
N LEU A 537 11.79 -41.36 8.05
CA LEU A 537 11.52 -42.01 9.33
C LEU A 537 10.48 -41.25 10.17
N ARG A 538 10.51 -39.91 10.11
CA ARG A 538 9.49 -39.06 10.74
C ARG A 538 8.14 -39.25 10.05
N ALA A 539 8.13 -39.31 8.71
CA ALA A 539 6.95 -39.61 7.92
C ALA A 539 6.40 -41.01 8.22
N TRP A 540 7.25 -42.02 8.39
CA TRP A 540 6.84 -43.37 8.79
C TRP A 540 6.15 -43.38 10.16
N TRP A 541 6.72 -42.67 11.15
CA TRP A 541 6.12 -42.58 12.47
C TRP A 541 4.74 -41.91 12.43
N ARG A 542 4.60 -40.78 11.72
CA ARG A 542 3.30 -40.10 11.52
C ARG A 542 2.29 -41.04 10.85
N THR A 543 2.73 -41.77 9.84
CA THR A 543 1.94 -42.76 9.11
C THR A 543 1.43 -43.86 10.06
N ALA A 544 2.30 -44.42 10.88
CA ALA A 544 1.94 -45.42 11.88
C ALA A 544 0.93 -44.88 12.91
N ASN A 545 1.10 -43.63 13.35
CA ASN A 545 0.15 -42.98 14.25
C ASN A 545 -1.22 -42.78 13.60
N ASN A 546 -1.26 -42.31 12.36
CA ASN A 546 -2.50 -42.09 11.60
C ASN A 546 -3.22 -43.41 11.26
N LEU A 547 -2.48 -44.51 11.16
CA LEU A 547 -3.01 -45.87 11.02
C LEU A 547 -3.51 -46.47 12.35
N GLY A 548 -3.37 -45.76 13.48
CA GLY A 548 -3.78 -46.25 14.80
C GLY A 548 -2.92 -47.38 15.34
N LYS A 549 -1.64 -47.47 14.94
CA LYS A 549 -0.72 -48.50 15.43
C LYS A 549 -0.46 -48.34 16.94
N PRO A 550 -0.29 -49.45 17.68
CA PRO A 550 -0.12 -49.41 19.13
C PRO A 550 1.20 -48.73 19.54
N GLU A 551 1.25 -48.15 20.73
CA GLU A 551 2.41 -47.38 21.23
C GLU A 551 3.75 -48.14 21.17
N PRO A 552 3.83 -49.45 21.49
CA PRO A 552 5.07 -50.21 21.35
C PRO A 552 5.62 -50.24 19.91
N TYR A 553 4.74 -50.21 18.90
CA TYR A 553 5.14 -50.16 17.50
C TYR A 553 5.74 -48.80 17.13
N LYS A 554 5.12 -47.72 17.60
CA LYS A 554 5.63 -46.35 17.41
C LYS A 554 6.97 -46.12 18.12
N GLN A 555 7.13 -46.68 19.33
CA GLN A 555 8.41 -46.68 20.05
C GLN A 555 9.49 -47.46 19.30
N ARG A 556 9.12 -48.58 18.65
CA ARG A 556 10.05 -49.34 17.81
C ARG A 556 10.54 -48.52 16.62
N ILE A 557 9.68 -47.74 15.98
CA ILE A 557 10.07 -46.80 14.90
C ILE A 557 11.06 -45.75 15.43
N ALA A 558 10.82 -45.20 16.63
CA ALA A 558 11.73 -44.24 17.26
C ALA A 558 13.11 -44.85 17.58
N GLN A 559 13.16 -46.11 18.04
CA GLN A 559 14.41 -46.85 18.23
C GLN A 559 15.15 -47.05 16.91
N ILE A 560 14.45 -47.47 15.86
CA ILE A 560 15.02 -47.63 14.51
C ILE A 560 15.56 -46.29 13.98
N ALA A 561 14.90 -45.18 14.28
CA ALA A 561 15.40 -43.85 13.90
C ALA A 561 16.68 -43.48 14.63
N ASN A 562 16.84 -43.89 15.89
CA ASN A 562 18.07 -43.68 16.64
C ASN A 562 19.21 -44.60 16.15
N GLU A 563 18.90 -45.86 15.80
CA GLU A 563 19.84 -46.78 15.15
C GLU A 563 20.32 -46.22 13.80
N PHE A 564 19.38 -45.71 12.98
CA PHE A 564 19.69 -45.07 11.70
C PHE A 564 20.57 -43.83 11.84
N LYS A 565 20.37 -42.99 12.88
CA LYS A 565 21.25 -41.84 13.16
C LYS A 565 22.70 -42.27 13.45
N ALA A 566 22.91 -43.47 13.98
CA ALA A 566 24.24 -43.98 14.31
C ALA A 566 24.92 -44.69 13.13
N THR A 567 24.15 -45.38 12.27
CA THR A 567 24.69 -46.26 11.22
C THR A 567 24.50 -45.73 9.80
N GLY A 568 23.59 -44.78 9.60
CA GLY A 568 23.17 -44.29 8.28
C GLY A 568 22.43 -45.32 7.42
N GLN A 569 22.03 -46.47 7.98
CA GLN A 569 21.40 -47.57 7.24
C GLN A 569 20.17 -48.14 7.97
N LEU A 570 19.15 -48.52 7.19
CA LEU A 570 17.94 -49.19 7.68
C LEU A 570 18.01 -50.70 7.41
N SER A 571 17.48 -51.50 8.33
CA SER A 571 17.35 -52.94 8.11
C SER A 571 16.30 -53.21 7.02
N PRO A 572 16.45 -54.31 6.23
CA PRO A 572 15.44 -54.70 5.23
C PRO A 572 14.02 -54.83 5.81
N GLN A 573 13.91 -55.33 7.04
CA GLN A 573 12.63 -55.45 7.75
C GLN A 573 12.00 -54.09 8.07
N ALA A 574 12.81 -53.09 8.46
CA ALA A 574 12.32 -51.75 8.73
C ALA A 574 11.90 -51.03 7.44
N MET A 575 12.64 -51.22 6.33
CA MET A 575 12.24 -50.68 5.03
C MET A 575 10.92 -51.29 4.53
N GLU A 576 10.76 -52.61 4.66
CA GLU A 576 9.52 -53.30 4.28
C GLU A 576 8.33 -52.84 5.14
N ALA A 577 8.52 -52.70 6.46
CA ALA A 577 7.48 -52.21 7.36
C ALA A 577 7.09 -50.76 7.07
N MET A 578 8.07 -49.89 6.77
CA MET A 578 7.84 -48.52 6.34
C MET A 578 7.06 -48.43 5.04
N GLN A 579 7.48 -49.18 4.01
CA GLN A 579 6.79 -49.21 2.73
C GLN A 579 5.35 -49.73 2.87
N LYS A 580 5.16 -50.77 3.68
CA LYS A 580 3.84 -51.35 3.96
C LYS A 580 2.92 -50.37 4.67
N ASP A 581 3.39 -49.64 5.68
CA ASP A 581 2.57 -48.63 6.36
C ASP A 581 2.24 -47.45 5.43
N THR A 582 3.19 -47.00 4.61
CA THR A 582 2.94 -45.95 3.59
C THR A 582 1.85 -46.36 2.61
N VAL A 583 1.91 -47.59 2.08
CA VAL A 583 0.89 -48.15 1.19
C VAL A 583 -0.47 -48.22 1.89
N ASN A 584 -0.51 -48.73 3.13
CA ASN A 584 -1.76 -48.84 3.89
C ASN A 584 -2.40 -47.47 4.15
N ARG A 585 -1.60 -46.44 4.40
CA ARG A 585 -2.11 -45.09 4.65
C ARG A 585 -2.65 -44.44 3.38
N ILE A 586 -1.94 -44.57 2.27
CA ILE A 586 -2.42 -44.11 0.96
C ILE A 586 -3.73 -44.81 0.61
N ALA A 587 -3.83 -46.13 0.83
CA ALA A 587 -5.06 -46.88 0.62
C ALA A 587 -6.21 -46.35 1.49
N GLN A 588 -5.97 -46.12 2.78
CA GLN A 588 -6.97 -45.58 3.70
C GLN A 588 -7.51 -44.22 3.25
N ILE A 589 -6.62 -43.32 2.79
CA ILE A 589 -7.00 -42.01 2.26
C ILE A 589 -7.75 -42.16 0.93
N ALA A 590 -7.25 -42.98 0.01
CA ALA A 590 -7.86 -43.26 -1.29
C ALA A 590 -9.30 -43.77 -1.13
N HIS A 591 -9.54 -44.73 -0.23
CA HIS A 591 -10.89 -45.21 0.08
C HIS A 591 -11.80 -44.11 0.62
N LYS A 592 -11.29 -43.23 1.50
CA LYS A 592 -12.05 -42.10 2.02
C LYS A 592 -12.42 -41.10 0.93
N ILE A 593 -11.49 -40.80 0.02
CA ILE A 593 -11.74 -39.93 -1.13
C ILE A 593 -12.80 -40.54 -2.05
N VAL A 594 -12.66 -41.81 -2.44
CA VAL A 594 -13.59 -42.48 -3.34
C VAL A 594 -14.98 -42.63 -2.71
N SER A 595 -15.07 -42.99 -1.44
CA SER A 595 -16.37 -43.09 -0.74
C SER A 595 -17.07 -41.74 -0.57
N THR A 596 -16.33 -40.63 -0.58
CA THR A 596 -16.91 -39.29 -0.36
C THR A 596 -17.19 -38.53 -1.67
N LEU A 597 -16.34 -38.70 -2.70
CA LEU A 597 -16.36 -37.90 -3.94
C LEU A 597 -16.54 -38.75 -5.21
N GLY A 598 -16.58 -40.07 -5.09
CA GLY A 598 -16.57 -41.00 -6.21
C GLY A 598 -17.84 -40.99 -7.05
N GLN A 599 -17.66 -41.21 -8.35
CA GLN A 599 -18.74 -41.43 -9.31
C GLN A 599 -18.80 -42.90 -9.70
N HIS A 600 -20.00 -43.50 -9.63
CA HIS A 600 -20.23 -44.88 -10.05
C HIS A 600 -20.10 -45.03 -11.56
N GLN A 601 -19.33 -46.05 -11.97
CA GLN A 601 -19.11 -46.41 -13.36
C GLN A 601 -20.01 -47.60 -13.77
N THR A 602 -20.17 -47.80 -15.07
CA THR A 602 -21.01 -48.87 -15.64
C THR A 602 -20.47 -50.28 -15.37
N ASP A 603 -19.20 -50.42 -15.02
CA ASP A 603 -18.53 -51.69 -14.68
C ASP A 603 -18.57 -52.05 -13.18
N GLY A 604 -19.32 -51.27 -12.38
CA GLY A 604 -19.43 -51.43 -10.93
C GLY A 604 -18.29 -50.82 -10.13
N SER A 605 -17.30 -50.18 -10.79
CA SER A 605 -16.25 -49.43 -10.10
C SER A 605 -16.72 -48.03 -9.69
N THR A 606 -16.01 -47.42 -8.76
CA THR A 606 -16.19 -46.03 -8.37
C THR A 606 -14.89 -45.28 -8.69
N LEU A 607 -14.99 -44.20 -9.46
CA LEU A 607 -13.84 -43.42 -9.93
C LEU A 607 -13.89 -41.99 -9.39
N VAL A 608 -12.74 -41.49 -8.96
CA VAL A 608 -12.49 -40.07 -8.71
C VAL A 608 -11.41 -39.61 -9.68
N GLN A 609 -11.78 -38.70 -10.58
CA GLN A 609 -10.83 -38.05 -11.48
C GLN A 609 -10.21 -36.83 -10.79
N GLY A 610 -8.91 -36.87 -10.56
CA GLY A 610 -8.18 -35.79 -9.91
C GLY A 610 -7.36 -34.97 -10.90
N LYS A 611 -6.89 -33.80 -10.46
CA LYS A 611 -6.00 -32.96 -11.29
C LYS A 611 -4.64 -33.63 -11.59
N ILE A 612 -4.16 -34.43 -10.63
CA ILE A 612 -2.84 -35.06 -10.67
C ILE A 612 -2.97 -36.59 -10.64
N TYR A 613 -3.86 -37.13 -9.80
CA TYR A 613 -4.06 -38.56 -9.65
C TYR A 613 -5.53 -38.93 -9.76
N ASP A 614 -5.79 -40.04 -10.46
CA ASP A 614 -7.08 -40.70 -10.52
C ASP A 614 -7.08 -41.88 -9.55
N VAL A 615 -8.21 -42.07 -8.86
CA VAL A 615 -8.38 -43.14 -7.87
C VAL A 615 -9.61 -43.95 -8.22
N SER A 616 -9.44 -45.26 -8.43
CA SER A 616 -10.54 -46.19 -8.70
C SER A 616 -10.67 -47.22 -7.58
N PHE A 617 -11.91 -47.64 -7.32
CA PHE A 617 -12.21 -48.71 -6.38
C PHE A 617 -13.31 -49.61 -6.93
N HIS A 618 -13.07 -50.92 -6.93
CA HIS A 618 -14.07 -51.94 -7.25
C HIS A 618 -14.49 -52.68 -5.97
N PRO A 619 -15.69 -52.44 -5.44
CA PRO A 619 -16.10 -52.96 -4.13
C PRO A 619 -16.25 -54.48 -4.07
N GLU A 620 -16.70 -55.12 -5.15
CA GLU A 620 -16.91 -56.59 -5.18
C GLU A 620 -15.59 -57.35 -5.25
N ARG A 621 -14.62 -56.82 -6.01
CA ARG A 621 -13.29 -57.45 -6.18
C ARG A 621 -12.28 -56.98 -5.13
N LYS A 622 -12.61 -55.91 -4.39
CA LYS A 622 -11.70 -55.17 -3.51
C LYS A 622 -10.46 -54.65 -4.24
N ASP A 623 -10.61 -54.41 -5.55
CA ASP A 623 -9.54 -53.89 -6.38
C ASP A 623 -9.49 -52.37 -6.23
N TRP A 624 -8.28 -51.80 -6.18
CA TRP A 624 -8.12 -50.35 -6.23
C TRP A 624 -6.83 -49.97 -6.92
N ALA A 625 -6.89 -48.85 -7.63
CA ALA A 625 -5.73 -48.33 -8.32
C ALA A 625 -5.60 -46.81 -8.12
N ILE A 626 -4.35 -46.37 -8.09
CA ILE A 626 -3.97 -44.98 -8.22
C ILE A 626 -3.20 -44.87 -9.52
N ALA A 627 -3.67 -44.01 -10.41
CA ALA A 627 -2.97 -43.66 -11.64
C ALA A 627 -2.67 -42.16 -11.64
N HIS A 628 -1.56 -41.75 -12.25
CA HIS A 628 -1.41 -40.35 -12.64
C HIS A 628 -2.47 -40.02 -13.70
N SER A 629 -3.00 -38.81 -13.70
CA SER A 629 -3.95 -38.30 -14.71
C SER A 629 -3.44 -38.32 -16.16
N LYS A 630 -2.17 -38.72 -16.37
CA LYS A 630 -1.52 -38.90 -17.67
C LYS A 630 -1.43 -40.38 -18.11
N GLY A 631 -1.97 -41.31 -17.32
CA GLY A 631 -2.08 -42.73 -17.65
C GLY A 631 -1.10 -43.66 -16.92
N ASP A 632 -0.10 -43.15 -16.20
CA ASP A 632 0.87 -43.99 -15.48
C ASP A 632 0.25 -44.61 -14.22
N VAL A 633 0.16 -45.94 -14.15
CA VAL A 633 -0.32 -46.65 -12.95
C VAL A 633 0.76 -46.63 -11.88
N ILE A 634 0.45 -45.99 -10.75
CA ILE A 634 1.37 -45.75 -9.63
C ILE A 634 1.33 -46.92 -8.66
N LEU A 635 0.12 -47.36 -8.34
CA LEU A 635 -0.17 -48.44 -7.41
C LEU A 635 -1.44 -49.12 -7.87
N ASP A 636 -1.39 -50.45 -7.98
CA ASP A 636 -2.54 -51.27 -8.30
C ASP A 636 -2.65 -52.44 -7.30
N VAL A 637 -3.84 -52.66 -6.78
CA VAL A 637 -4.15 -53.79 -5.90
C VAL A 637 -5.24 -54.59 -6.56
N GLN A 638 -4.89 -55.79 -7.01
CA GLN A 638 -5.81 -56.75 -7.61
C GLN A 638 -5.90 -58.00 -6.76
N ALA A 639 -7.11 -58.34 -6.30
CA ALA A 639 -7.36 -59.54 -5.49
C ALA A 639 -6.37 -59.72 -4.31
N GLY A 640 -6.01 -58.61 -3.65
CA GLY A 640 -5.09 -58.58 -2.51
C GLY A 640 -3.59 -58.65 -2.85
N ARG A 641 -3.21 -58.70 -4.13
CA ARG A 641 -1.81 -58.56 -4.56
C ARG A 641 -1.51 -57.10 -4.87
N VAL A 642 -0.51 -56.55 -4.17
CA VAL A 642 -0.08 -55.16 -4.36
C VAL A 642 1.03 -55.11 -5.41
N GLN A 643 0.80 -54.38 -6.50
CA GLN A 643 1.82 -53.97 -7.45
C GLN A 643 2.15 -52.50 -7.23
N ILE A 644 3.39 -52.24 -6.81
CA ILE A 644 3.90 -50.88 -6.58
C ILE A 644 4.87 -50.54 -7.71
N ASN A 645 4.43 -49.68 -8.64
CA ASN A 645 5.26 -49.30 -9.78
C ASN A 645 6.14 -48.10 -9.46
N LYS A 646 5.61 -47.10 -8.73
CA LYS A 646 6.34 -45.87 -8.38
C LYS A 646 5.76 -45.18 -7.16
N LEU A 647 6.17 -45.57 -5.96
CA LEU A 647 5.76 -44.90 -4.72
C LEU A 647 6.88 -43.98 -4.23
N THR A 648 6.59 -42.68 -4.15
CA THR A 648 7.55 -41.68 -3.65
C THR A 648 6.94 -40.88 -2.50
N PRO A 649 7.75 -40.28 -1.61
CA PRO A 649 7.25 -39.46 -0.50
C PRO A 649 6.31 -38.34 -0.93
N GLU A 650 6.50 -37.77 -2.13
CA GLU A 650 5.65 -36.71 -2.70
C GLU A 650 4.22 -37.20 -2.98
N ILE A 651 4.05 -38.49 -3.28
CA ILE A 651 2.72 -39.09 -3.51
C ILE A 651 1.98 -39.20 -2.18
N LEU A 652 2.63 -39.67 -1.11
CA LEU A 652 2.03 -39.70 0.23
C LEU A 652 1.61 -38.29 0.67
N HIS A 653 2.49 -37.29 0.49
CA HIS A 653 2.20 -35.90 0.84
C HIS A 653 0.99 -35.35 0.06
N SER A 654 0.88 -35.67 -1.23
CA SER A 654 -0.26 -35.26 -2.05
C SER A 654 -1.59 -35.84 -1.54
N PHE A 655 -1.58 -37.10 -1.10
CA PHE A 655 -2.75 -37.75 -0.51
C PHE A 655 -3.11 -37.18 0.87
N GLU A 656 -2.14 -36.90 1.74
CA GLU A 656 -2.41 -36.27 3.05
C GLU A 656 -2.95 -34.84 2.91
N SER A 657 -2.47 -34.08 1.92
CA SER A 657 -3.04 -32.76 1.59
C SER A 657 -4.49 -32.86 1.12
N ALA A 658 -4.79 -33.83 0.26
CA ALA A 658 -6.16 -34.09 -0.21
C ALA A 658 -7.07 -34.53 0.96
N ASN A 659 -6.58 -35.39 1.85
CA ASN A 659 -7.31 -35.83 3.05
C ASN A 659 -7.67 -34.65 3.97
N SER A 660 -6.71 -33.76 4.25
CA SER A 660 -6.91 -32.59 5.13
C SER A 660 -7.95 -31.63 4.56
N LYS A 661 -7.91 -31.36 3.25
CA LYS A 661 -8.91 -30.52 2.56
C LYS A 661 -10.29 -31.16 2.55
N LEU A 662 -10.35 -32.49 2.39
CA LEU A 662 -11.61 -33.21 2.45
C LEU A 662 -12.26 -33.08 3.84
N ASP A 663 -11.47 -33.19 4.91
CA ASP A 663 -11.95 -33.00 6.29
C ASP A 663 -12.45 -31.58 6.56
N GLU A 664 -11.75 -30.55 6.08
CA GLU A 664 -12.18 -29.15 6.19
C GLU A 664 -13.54 -28.91 5.49
N VAL A 665 -13.72 -29.50 4.29
CA VAL A 665 -14.99 -29.41 3.55
C VAL A 665 -16.11 -30.19 4.25
N LEU A 666 -15.82 -31.36 4.82
CA LEU A 666 -16.81 -32.16 5.54
C LEU A 666 -17.25 -31.48 6.85
N GLU A 667 -16.33 -30.89 7.60
CA GLU A 667 -16.64 -30.16 8.83
C GLU A 667 -17.39 -28.85 8.56
N SER A 668 -17.00 -28.08 7.54
CA SER A 668 -17.77 -26.90 7.13
C SER A 668 -19.18 -27.24 6.66
N LYS A 669 -19.39 -28.39 5.99
CA LYS A 669 -20.73 -28.90 5.65
C LYS A 669 -21.53 -29.32 6.90
N LYS A 670 -20.91 -29.97 7.88
CA LYS A 670 -21.58 -30.31 9.15
C LYS A 670 -22.00 -29.07 9.94
N GLN A 671 -21.14 -28.07 10.03
CA GLN A 671 -21.44 -26.80 10.72
C GLN A 671 -22.60 -26.07 10.03
N LYS A 672 -22.61 -26.02 8.69
CA LYS A 672 -23.74 -25.46 7.93
C LYS A 672 -25.04 -26.25 8.12
N ALA A 673 -24.97 -27.58 8.19
CA ALA A 673 -26.14 -28.42 8.44
C ALA A 673 -26.66 -28.32 9.88
N GLN A 674 -25.81 -28.01 10.86
CA GLN A 674 -26.18 -27.73 12.25
C GLN A 674 -26.74 -26.32 12.45
N LEU A 675 -26.32 -25.34 11.64
CA LEU A 675 -26.91 -23.99 11.62
C LEU A 675 -28.27 -23.93 10.90
N GLN A 676 -28.61 -24.97 10.13
CA GLN A 676 -29.89 -25.10 9.42
C GLN A 676 -30.91 -26.00 10.14
N ARG A 677 -30.53 -26.61 11.27
CA ARG A 677 -31.42 -27.34 12.20
C ARG A 677 -31.63 -26.51 13.44
#